data_AF-M4BXQ3-F1
#
_entry.id   AF-M4BXQ3-F1
#
_cell.length_a   1.000
_cell.length_b   1.000
_cell.length_c   1.000
_cell.angle_alpha   90.00
_cell.angle_beta   90.00
_cell.angle_gamma   90.00
#
_symmetry.space_group_name_H-M   'P 1'
#
loop_
_entity.id
_entity.type
_entity.pdbx_description
1 polymer ?
#
loop_
_entity_poly.entity_id
_entity_poly.type
_entity_poly.pdbx_seq_one_letter_code
_entity_poly.pdbx_strand_id
1 'polypeptide(L)'
;MASTPHVSRWQLCHLSEASNSSANSCCTLSSAPEIVGKISCPTPPVSLRYLNEFVGKLHCAPALLQYGLFPDAKEITESMALFNAVRRYINPGSSEEYSNAEKEIKHDGIVVVGDGNTRECMARTAALFAFRMRGWTSYSVDPAMENGTSERSKGWAEISNLVVIRNKIEKVRITLQRAIVVLVHAHVTLDQALSAIQAEQICGVVTLPCCNWYGQQESLFGRSPDLVYDDFSVLSIHREIRLWVGDGSALGCHNVGASRAHLQLVSGVMKGCIRKELAAAKEDESGVSTAINEGAEEQAKIMLQEHDGVLDFISDTLSELACDLPSMSQETYLSEGRVAEGSSHSAITSHLRKDDGVLVLCWHPRRTAVRSLLRDGYTNVYTISLSEEKFFRVIDDGRRGLKTLSLDLHKCTIDPDSDPGNEERLQQDPFGSFTLESSFALHSNEKSNSEIEEMTTVSFNDAGLPAPRLTCIFDAGFVFRGFRGRSKKNPTFFRYVYRTLDRFLAACRSVTDNNTGPSLICLTPRKRWYKKEFLAHDYDTQSLAMKEPSEGTPLYMYCCFKRHALSAKVQSSMTETSSESTNTRDVALETWLELKRRLSTRKFGLANKLIIIDSPDARMKAALDQERAVAEAPDTFAGFRKVYAQATGTITRVRRFSNGSAFVSLALASSRCERPLQLFLQRETLGFSISMFATVAGLIRKGDELVAVGFIARNARGHSMLQVEALCLARSGEFEAYN
;
A
#
# COMPACT_ATOMS: atom_id res chain seq x y z
N MET A 1 1.16 9.12 2.59
CA MET A 1 0.19 8.00 2.61
C MET A 1 -1.17 8.64 2.74
N ALA A 2 -2.11 8.40 1.82
CA ALA A 2 -3.47 8.92 1.92
C ALA A 2 -4.38 7.70 2.07
N SER A 3 -5.07 7.58 3.21
CA SER A 3 -6.03 6.50 3.45
C SER A 3 -7.38 6.85 2.83
N THR A 4 -8.19 5.82 2.58
CA THR A 4 -9.64 5.90 2.43
C THR A 4 -10.25 6.75 3.55
N PRO A 5 -11.38 7.45 3.31
CA PRO A 5 -12.19 7.99 4.39
C PRO A 5 -12.69 6.81 5.24
N HIS A 6 -12.33 6.85 6.52
CA HIS A 6 -12.63 5.81 7.51
C HIS A 6 -14.13 5.82 7.83
N VAL A 7 -14.77 4.65 7.83
CA VAL A 7 -16.14 4.50 8.37
C VAL A 7 -16.01 3.87 9.75
N SER A 8 -15.89 4.71 10.78
CA SER A 8 -16.09 4.24 12.14
C SER A 8 -17.58 3.94 12.35
N ARG A 9 -17.91 2.81 12.98
CA ARG A 9 -19.28 2.52 13.45
C ARG A 9 -19.69 3.43 14.61
N TRP A 10 -18.75 4.21 15.15
CA TRP A 10 -18.94 5.18 16.21
C TRP A 10 -19.15 6.57 15.62
N GLN A 11 -20.31 7.17 15.88
CA GLN A 11 -20.73 8.48 15.37
C GLN A 11 -20.47 9.58 16.40
N LEU A 12 -20.19 10.80 15.93
CA LEU A 12 -19.94 11.94 16.81
C LEU A 12 -21.23 12.30 17.57
N CYS A 13 -21.13 12.52 18.88
CA CYS A 13 -22.26 13.01 19.66
C CYS A 13 -22.60 14.44 19.21
N HIS A 14 -23.80 14.65 18.65
CA HIS A 14 -24.34 16.00 18.47
C HIS A 14 -24.72 16.55 19.84
N LEU A 15 -24.10 17.66 20.23
CA LEU A 15 -24.57 18.46 21.37
C LEU A 15 -25.97 18.99 21.01
N SER A 16 -27.01 18.45 21.65
CA SER A 16 -28.31 19.10 21.68
C SER A 16 -28.13 20.50 22.26
N GLU A 17 -28.49 21.52 21.49
CA GLU A 17 -28.51 22.90 21.96
C GLU A 17 -29.40 22.97 23.20
N ALA A 18 -28.77 23.19 24.35
CA ALA A 18 -29.48 23.46 25.59
C ALA A 18 -30.31 24.73 25.39
N SER A 19 -31.62 24.57 25.51
CA SER A 19 -32.63 25.62 25.53
C SER A 19 -32.32 26.63 26.64
N ASN A 20 -31.64 27.72 26.30
CA ASN A 20 -31.57 28.91 27.16
C ASN A 20 -32.68 29.87 26.76
N SER A 21 -33.82 29.72 27.42
CA SER A 21 -34.84 30.74 27.52
C SER A 21 -34.37 31.86 28.46
N SER A 22 -34.12 33.08 27.95
CA SER A 22 -34.59 34.33 28.55
C SER A 22 -34.00 35.60 27.89
N ALA A 23 -34.93 36.41 27.37
CA ALA A 23 -35.02 37.89 27.45
C ALA A 23 -34.06 38.83 26.66
N ASN A 24 -34.72 39.53 25.72
CA ASN A 24 -34.63 40.95 25.36
C ASN A 24 -33.33 41.56 24.80
N SER A 25 -33.36 41.99 23.53
CA SER A 25 -33.47 43.41 23.15
C SER A 25 -33.41 43.62 21.62
N CYS A 26 -34.11 44.66 21.18
CA CYS A 26 -34.48 45.11 19.83
C CYS A 26 -33.31 45.44 18.87
N CYS A 27 -33.47 45.17 17.57
CA CYS A 27 -33.51 46.20 16.50
C CYS A 27 -33.67 45.59 15.09
N THR A 28 -34.21 46.42 14.20
CA THR A 28 -34.98 46.17 12.97
C THR A 28 -34.22 45.98 11.64
N LEU A 29 -34.87 45.21 10.75
CA LEU A 29 -34.98 45.31 9.27
C LEU A 29 -33.75 45.10 8.36
N SER A 30 -33.76 44.02 7.55
CA SER A 30 -34.01 44.10 6.10
C SER A 30 -34.07 42.69 5.46
N SER A 31 -35.04 42.53 4.56
CA SER A 31 -35.47 41.32 3.85
C SER A 31 -34.62 40.98 2.61
N ALA A 32 -34.23 39.71 2.41
CA ALA A 32 -34.21 38.94 1.14
C ALA A 32 -33.61 37.52 1.36
N PRO A 33 -33.75 36.59 0.39
CA PRO A 33 -34.57 35.38 0.44
C PRO A 33 -33.88 34.15 1.05
N GLU A 34 -34.70 33.17 1.45
CA GLU A 34 -34.31 31.85 1.96
C GLU A 34 -33.38 31.11 1.01
N ILE A 35 -32.10 31.07 1.36
CA ILE A 35 -31.16 30.06 0.88
C ILE A 35 -31.26 28.89 1.86
N VAL A 36 -31.87 27.79 1.43
CA VAL A 36 -31.75 26.49 2.10
C VAL A 36 -30.31 26.01 1.95
N GLY A 37 -29.42 26.59 2.76
CA GLY A 37 -28.05 26.18 2.89
C GLY A 37 -28.00 24.86 3.62
N LYS A 38 -27.54 23.80 2.94
CA LYS A 38 -26.99 22.62 3.61
C LYS A 38 -25.98 23.11 4.64
N ILE A 39 -26.33 22.98 5.93
CA ILE A 39 -25.42 23.28 7.03
C ILE A 39 -24.27 22.28 6.93
N SER A 40 -23.19 22.72 6.31
CA SER A 40 -21.88 22.08 6.40
C SER A 40 -21.49 22.05 7.87
N CYS A 41 -21.46 20.87 8.48
CA CYS A 41 -20.86 20.68 9.80
C CYS A 41 -19.45 21.30 9.79
N PRO A 42 -19.14 22.27 10.64
CA PRO A 42 -17.80 22.85 10.69
C PRO A 42 -16.82 21.76 11.13
N THR A 43 -15.87 21.40 10.26
CA THR A 43 -14.72 20.60 10.66
C THR A 43 -14.04 21.30 11.82
N PRO A 44 -13.97 20.70 13.01
CA PRO A 44 -13.34 21.35 14.15
C PRO A 44 -11.86 21.61 13.85
N PRO A 45 -11.32 22.78 14.25
CA PRO A 45 -10.00 23.20 13.85
C PRO A 45 -8.93 22.26 14.41
N VAL A 46 -7.96 21.88 13.56
CA VAL A 46 -6.78 21.10 13.95
C VAL A 46 -6.02 21.85 15.04
N SER A 47 -5.69 21.15 16.13
CA SER A 47 -5.04 21.73 17.31
C SER A 47 -3.58 21.29 17.39
N LEU A 48 -2.63 22.22 17.55
CA LEU A 48 -1.21 21.89 17.74
C LEU A 48 -0.84 21.62 19.21
N ARG A 49 -1.83 21.33 20.07
CA ARG A 49 -1.67 21.17 21.53
C ARG A 49 -0.54 20.21 21.89
N TYR A 50 -0.48 19.03 21.28
CA TYR A 50 0.51 18.02 21.64
C TYR A 50 1.93 18.38 21.21
N LEU A 51 2.11 19.06 20.08
CA LEU A 51 3.42 19.57 19.69
C LEU A 51 3.88 20.68 20.64
N ASN A 52 2.99 21.61 21.00
CA ASN A 52 3.29 22.67 21.94
C ASN A 52 3.62 22.12 23.34
N GLU A 53 2.89 21.09 23.80
CA GLU A 53 3.19 20.41 25.06
C GLU A 53 4.53 19.67 24.99
N PHE A 54 4.79 18.95 23.90
CA PHE A 54 6.02 18.19 23.71
C PHE A 54 7.24 19.11 23.71
N VAL A 55 7.29 20.10 22.82
CA VAL A 55 8.45 21.00 22.67
C VAL A 55 8.54 22.01 23.82
N GLY A 56 7.40 22.55 24.27
CA GLY A 56 7.36 23.67 25.20
C GLY A 56 7.29 23.30 26.68
N LYS A 57 6.82 22.09 27.04
CA LYS A 57 6.59 21.71 28.44
C LYS A 57 7.32 20.45 28.89
N LEU A 58 7.62 19.51 28.00
CA LEU A 58 8.28 18.26 28.40
C LEU A 58 9.80 18.43 28.48
N HIS A 59 10.34 18.37 29.70
CA HIS A 59 11.79 18.38 29.94
C HIS A 59 12.54 17.22 29.25
N CYS A 60 11.86 16.10 28.97
CA CYS A 60 12.45 14.97 28.26
C CYS A 60 12.47 15.12 26.73
N ALA A 61 11.79 16.14 26.16
CA ALA A 61 11.70 16.31 24.72
C ALA A 61 13.07 16.48 24.02
N PRO A 62 14.03 17.27 24.55
CA PRO A 62 15.37 17.36 23.97
C PRO A 62 16.07 16.00 23.88
N ALA A 63 15.99 15.18 24.93
CA ALA A 63 16.57 13.84 24.95
C ALA A 63 15.89 12.92 23.92
N LEU A 64 14.56 12.89 23.91
CA LEU A 64 13.78 12.10 22.94
C LEU A 64 14.08 12.48 21.47
N LEU A 65 14.27 13.78 21.20
CA LEU A 65 14.66 14.28 19.88
C LEU A 65 16.11 13.95 19.53
N GLN A 66 17.02 14.01 20.51
CA GLN A 66 18.43 13.62 20.33
C GLN A 66 18.59 12.14 20.00
N TYR A 67 17.75 11.28 20.59
CA TYR A 67 17.67 9.86 20.23
C TYR A 67 17.07 9.62 18.83
N GLY A 68 16.50 10.66 18.19
CA GLY A 68 15.96 10.59 16.84
C GLY A 68 14.73 9.70 16.71
N LEU A 69 13.99 9.48 17.80
CA LEU A 69 12.92 8.48 17.88
C LEU A 69 11.75 8.77 16.94
N PHE A 70 11.41 10.04 16.77
CA PHE A 70 10.23 10.47 16.02
C PHE A 70 10.62 10.93 14.60
N PRO A 71 10.16 10.23 13.55
CA PRO A 71 10.49 10.60 12.17
C PRO A 71 9.73 11.84 11.68
N ASP A 72 8.56 12.12 12.24
CA ASP A 72 7.72 13.25 11.89
C ASP A 72 6.81 13.67 13.06
N ALA A 73 6.13 14.81 12.88
CA ALA A 73 5.21 15.38 13.86
C ALA A 73 3.96 14.52 14.11
N LYS A 74 3.52 13.71 13.13
CA LYS A 74 2.35 12.82 13.30
C LYS A 74 2.65 11.82 14.41
N GLU A 75 3.80 11.15 14.36
CA GLU A 75 4.18 10.13 15.34
C GLU A 75 4.34 10.71 16.77
N ILE A 76 4.80 11.97 16.89
CA ILE A 76 4.84 12.69 18.18
C ILE A 76 3.41 12.87 18.71
N THR A 77 2.49 13.36 17.87
CA THR A 77 1.12 13.62 18.30
C THR A 77 0.32 12.36 18.62
N GLU A 78 0.53 11.25 17.90
CA GLU A 78 -0.08 9.95 18.22
C GLU A 78 0.41 9.42 19.58
N SER A 79 1.72 9.47 19.84
CA SER A 79 2.32 9.05 21.11
C SER A 79 1.86 9.91 22.29
N MET A 80 1.82 11.23 22.10
CA MET A 80 1.34 12.17 23.11
C MET A 80 -0.15 12.01 23.42
N ALA A 81 -0.96 11.64 22.43
CA ALA A 81 -2.39 11.41 22.62
C ALA A 81 -2.65 10.17 23.47
N LEU A 82 -1.95 9.07 23.19
CA LEU A 82 -1.99 7.86 24.01
C LEU A 82 -1.47 8.11 25.42
N PHE A 83 -0.34 8.82 25.57
CA PHE A 83 0.17 9.23 26.88
C PHE A 83 -0.87 10.07 27.65
N ASN A 84 -1.53 11.02 26.98
CA ASN A 84 -2.56 11.85 27.58
C ASN A 84 -3.80 11.04 27.99
N ALA A 85 -4.21 10.05 27.19
CA ALA A 85 -5.31 9.15 27.53
C ALA A 85 -4.99 8.32 28.78
N VAL A 86 -3.80 7.71 28.83
CA VAL A 86 -3.33 6.97 30.02
C VAL A 86 -3.30 7.88 31.24
N ARG A 87 -2.62 9.04 31.15
CA ARG A 87 -2.49 10.04 32.22
C ARG A 87 -3.82 10.47 32.85
N ARG A 88 -4.87 10.59 32.03
CA ARG A 88 -6.15 11.17 32.46
C ARG A 88 -7.13 10.14 32.98
N TYR A 89 -7.16 8.97 32.36
CA TYR A 89 -8.24 8.01 32.55
C TYR A 89 -7.82 6.71 33.21
N ILE A 90 -6.54 6.36 33.14
CA ILE A 90 -6.00 5.20 33.84
C ILE A 90 -5.29 5.75 35.08
N ASN A 91 -5.69 5.30 36.27
CA ASN A 91 -5.05 5.72 37.51
C ASN A 91 -3.94 4.73 37.88
N PRO A 92 -2.66 5.05 37.63
CA PRO A 92 -1.53 4.24 38.09
C PRO A 92 -1.29 4.53 39.58
N GLY A 93 -2.25 4.23 40.46
CA GLY A 93 -2.12 4.53 41.89
C GLY A 93 -0.83 3.93 42.47
N SER A 94 -0.17 4.63 43.39
CA SER A 94 0.98 4.11 44.12
C SER A 94 0.50 3.02 45.09
N SER A 95 0.89 1.77 44.84
CA SER A 95 0.73 0.68 45.81
C SER A 95 1.76 0.87 46.92
N GLU A 96 1.47 1.70 47.92
CA GLU A 96 2.25 1.74 49.17
C GLU A 96 1.82 0.66 50.19
N GLU A 97 0.85 -0.21 49.87
CA GLU A 97 0.24 -1.13 50.87
C GLU A 97 0.40 -2.64 50.61
N TYR A 98 1.38 -3.07 49.80
CA TYR A 98 1.72 -4.51 49.68
C TYR A 98 3.16 -4.81 50.10
N SER A 99 3.60 -4.25 51.23
CA SER A 99 4.72 -4.81 51.99
C SER A 99 4.18 -5.89 52.92
N ASN A 100 4.09 -7.14 52.44
CA ASN A 100 4.23 -8.38 53.22
C ASN A 100 3.78 -9.59 52.39
N ALA A 101 4.72 -10.24 51.71
CA ALA A 101 4.86 -11.70 51.62
C ALA A 101 5.88 -12.06 50.52
N GLU A 102 6.69 -13.07 50.79
CA GLU A 102 7.73 -13.67 49.95
C GLU A 102 7.18 -14.25 48.63
N LYS A 103 6.80 -13.38 47.68
CA LYS A 103 6.50 -13.75 46.29
C LYS A 103 7.52 -13.06 45.38
N GLU A 104 7.90 -13.72 44.27
CA GLU A 104 8.71 -13.11 43.20
C GLU A 104 8.28 -11.66 42.97
N ILE A 105 9.23 -10.72 43.06
CA ILE A 105 8.97 -9.29 42.91
C ILE A 105 8.56 -9.04 41.45
N LYS A 106 7.27 -9.18 41.14
CA LYS A 106 6.71 -8.73 39.87
C LYS A 106 6.67 -7.21 39.89
N HIS A 107 7.14 -6.57 38.83
CA HIS A 107 7.10 -5.11 38.70
C HIS A 107 5.91 -4.67 37.83
N ASP A 108 5.57 -3.39 37.96
CA ASP A 108 4.57 -2.71 37.14
C ASP A 108 5.10 -2.44 35.73
N GLY A 109 4.25 -2.64 34.71
CA GLY A 109 4.67 -2.50 33.33
C GLY A 109 3.65 -1.86 32.39
N ILE A 110 4.15 -1.14 31.38
CA ILE A 110 3.35 -0.59 30.28
C ILE A 110 3.77 -1.34 29.03
N VAL A 111 2.84 -2.04 28.38
CA VAL A 111 3.12 -2.82 27.17
C VAL A 111 2.57 -2.08 25.96
N VAL A 112 3.47 -1.56 25.14
CA VAL A 112 3.17 -0.83 23.90
C VAL A 112 3.37 -1.76 22.70
N VAL A 113 2.29 -2.05 21.99
CA VAL A 113 2.26 -2.95 20.82
C VAL A 113 2.12 -2.12 19.54
N GLY A 114 2.90 -2.47 18.52
CA GLY A 114 2.90 -1.77 17.21
C GLY A 114 3.78 -0.52 17.14
N ASP A 115 4.64 -0.34 18.15
CA ASP A 115 5.44 0.87 18.33
C ASP A 115 6.50 1.10 17.22
N GLY A 116 6.81 0.09 16.42
CA GLY A 116 7.83 0.13 15.38
C GLY A 116 7.37 0.78 14.07
N ASN A 117 8.32 1.13 13.21
CA ASN A 117 8.03 1.53 11.83
C ASN A 117 8.98 0.84 10.84
N THR A 118 8.57 0.72 9.57
CA THR A 118 9.30 -0.03 8.55
C THR A 118 10.60 0.63 8.05
N ARG A 119 10.84 1.90 8.39
CA ARG A 119 11.93 2.70 7.81
C ARG A 119 13.08 2.92 8.79
N GLU A 120 12.77 3.01 10.08
CA GLU A 120 13.67 3.48 11.14
C GLU A 120 13.55 2.66 12.44
N CYS A 121 12.51 1.81 12.57
CA CYS A 121 12.48 0.67 13.50
C CYS A 121 12.67 1.02 15.00
N MET A 122 12.02 2.09 15.49
CA MET A 122 12.25 2.69 16.83
C MET A 122 11.04 2.57 17.78
N ALA A 123 11.28 2.46 19.10
CA ALA A 123 10.24 2.44 20.16
C ALA A 123 9.88 3.86 20.59
N ARG A 124 8.88 4.45 19.95
CA ARG A 124 8.53 5.88 20.08
C ARG A 124 7.66 6.14 21.29
N THR A 125 6.51 5.48 21.32
CA THR A 125 5.51 5.61 22.36
C THR A 125 6.02 5.00 23.66
N ALA A 126 6.66 3.82 23.63
CA ALA A 126 7.21 3.20 24.82
C ALA A 126 8.34 4.04 25.47
N ALA A 127 9.20 4.67 24.67
CA ALA A 127 10.23 5.57 25.20
C ALA A 127 9.62 6.79 25.89
N LEU A 128 8.59 7.41 25.29
CA LEU A 128 7.86 8.50 25.94
C LEU A 128 7.30 8.09 27.31
N PHE A 129 6.71 6.89 27.40
CA PHE A 129 6.25 6.34 28.68
C PHE A 129 7.40 6.10 29.66
N ALA A 130 8.53 5.54 29.22
CA ALA A 130 9.70 5.30 30.08
C ALA A 130 10.23 6.59 30.72
N PHE A 131 10.24 7.71 29.99
CA PHE A 131 10.65 9.02 30.53
C PHE A 131 9.63 9.65 31.48
N ARG A 132 8.35 9.32 31.37
CA ARG A 132 7.26 10.03 32.05
C ARG A 132 6.64 9.26 33.20
N MET A 133 6.63 7.93 33.14
CA MET A 133 6.00 7.04 34.11
C MET A 133 7.06 6.43 35.03
N ARG A 134 7.48 7.19 36.05
CA ARG A 134 8.45 6.69 37.04
C ARG A 134 7.88 5.48 37.79
N GLY A 135 8.72 4.46 38.01
CA GLY A 135 8.34 3.22 38.68
C GLY A 135 7.66 2.18 37.79
N TRP A 136 7.39 2.50 36.51
CA TRP A 136 6.83 1.56 35.55
C TRP A 136 7.88 1.17 34.51
N THR A 137 7.95 -0.12 34.17
CA THR A 137 8.79 -0.61 33.08
C THR A 137 8.02 -0.58 31.77
N SER A 138 8.55 0.13 30.78
CA SER A 138 7.92 0.27 29.47
C SER A 138 8.43 -0.81 28.51
N TYR A 139 7.54 -1.64 27.98
CA TYR A 139 7.81 -2.68 27.01
C TYR A 139 7.35 -2.22 25.63
N SER A 140 8.26 -2.14 24.67
CA SER A 140 7.94 -1.93 23.26
C SER A 140 7.94 -3.27 22.55
N VAL A 141 6.85 -3.66 21.91
CA VAL A 141 6.69 -4.96 21.24
C VAL A 141 6.27 -4.76 19.78
N ASP A 142 7.19 -5.04 18.86
CA ASP A 142 6.94 -4.92 17.42
C ASP A 142 7.96 -5.73 16.57
N PRO A 143 7.53 -6.57 15.63
CA PRO A 143 8.43 -7.35 14.77
C PRO A 143 9.30 -6.49 13.82
N ALA A 144 8.89 -5.26 13.52
CA ALA A 144 9.57 -4.32 12.64
C ALA A 144 10.75 -3.59 13.30
N MET A 145 11.03 -3.79 14.60
CA MET A 145 12.16 -3.13 15.28
C MET A 145 13.56 -3.61 14.81
N GLU A 146 14.60 -2.79 14.99
CA GLU A 146 15.97 -3.08 14.54
C GLU A 146 16.73 -3.97 15.56
N ASN A 147 17.73 -4.72 15.10
CA ASN A 147 18.49 -5.71 15.89
C ASN A 147 19.50 -5.13 16.92
N GLY A 148 19.36 -3.90 17.39
CA GLY A 148 20.29 -3.35 18.40
C GLY A 148 21.75 -3.18 17.95
N THR A 149 22.05 -3.38 16.65
CA THR A 149 23.41 -3.37 16.08
C THR A 149 23.82 -2.05 15.42
N SER A 150 22.91 -1.09 15.24
CA SER A 150 23.20 0.22 14.65
C SER A 150 23.60 1.24 15.72
N GLU A 151 24.37 2.28 15.38
CA GLU A 151 24.70 3.37 16.32
C GLU A 151 23.44 4.07 16.86
N ARG A 152 22.39 4.20 16.04
CA ARG A 152 21.09 4.72 16.47
C ARG A 152 20.43 3.80 17.50
N SER A 153 20.61 2.49 17.34
CA SER A 153 20.07 1.51 18.27
C SER A 153 20.85 1.38 19.59
N LYS A 154 21.99 2.06 19.75
CA LYS A 154 22.65 2.22 21.05
C LYS A 154 21.98 3.28 21.92
N GLY A 155 21.51 4.38 21.31
CA GLY A 155 20.95 5.52 22.06
C GLY A 155 19.73 5.17 22.91
N TRP A 156 18.74 4.47 22.35
CA TRP A 156 17.56 4.01 23.11
C TRP A 156 17.81 2.80 24.04
N ALA A 157 18.88 2.03 23.87
CA ALA A 157 19.25 0.96 24.81
C ALA A 157 19.71 1.51 26.16
N GLU A 158 20.10 2.79 26.18
CA GLU A 158 20.48 3.53 27.38
C GLU A 158 19.27 4.15 28.11
N ILE A 159 18.07 4.09 27.54
CA ILE A 159 16.86 4.62 28.20
C ILE A 159 16.50 3.67 29.35
N SER A 160 16.67 4.16 30.57
CA SER A 160 16.26 3.43 31.79
C SER A 160 14.79 3.06 31.73
N ASN A 161 14.45 1.83 32.11
CA ASN A 161 13.08 1.30 32.16
C ASN A 161 12.41 1.11 30.79
N LEU A 162 13.17 1.06 29.70
CA LEU A 162 12.67 0.67 28.38
C LEU A 162 13.16 -0.74 28.01
N VAL A 163 12.23 -1.64 27.71
CA VAL A 163 12.49 -3.00 27.24
C VAL A 163 11.95 -3.14 25.82
N VAL A 164 12.83 -3.48 24.88
CA VAL A 164 12.49 -3.59 23.46
C VAL A 164 12.43 -5.06 23.06
N ILE A 165 11.26 -5.53 22.60
CA ILE A 165 11.02 -6.91 22.21
C ILE A 165 10.67 -6.97 20.72
N ARG A 166 11.67 -7.34 19.91
CA ARG A 166 11.49 -7.50 18.46
C ARG A 166 10.80 -8.83 18.13
N ASN A 167 9.52 -8.93 18.41
CA ASN A 167 8.73 -10.10 18.06
C ASN A 167 7.26 -9.72 17.87
N LYS A 168 6.51 -10.64 17.27
CA LYS A 168 5.06 -10.60 17.27
C LYS A 168 4.56 -10.77 18.71
N ILE A 169 3.60 -9.94 19.16
CA ILE A 169 3.07 -9.99 20.53
C ILE A 169 2.52 -11.39 20.87
N GLU A 170 1.95 -12.08 19.88
CA GLU A 170 1.43 -13.45 20.00
C GLU A 170 2.48 -14.47 20.46
N LYS A 171 3.76 -14.19 20.18
CA LYS A 171 4.93 -15.02 20.54
C LYS A 171 5.69 -14.54 21.77
N VAL A 172 5.19 -13.52 22.45
CA VAL A 172 5.81 -12.91 23.62
C VAL A 172 5.03 -13.33 24.87
N ARG A 173 5.72 -13.46 26.00
CA ARG A 173 5.11 -13.68 27.32
C ARG A 173 5.72 -12.69 28.29
N ILE A 174 4.91 -11.78 28.83
CA ILE A 174 5.35 -10.75 29.79
C ILE A 174 4.57 -10.98 31.08
N THR A 175 5.27 -11.11 32.20
CA THR A 175 4.66 -11.26 33.52
C THR A 175 4.84 -9.96 34.30
N LEU A 176 3.75 -9.39 34.81
CA LEU A 176 3.72 -8.10 35.50
C LEU A 176 2.87 -8.18 36.76
N GLN A 177 3.07 -7.26 37.70
CA GLN A 177 2.13 -7.05 38.79
C GLN A 177 0.90 -6.34 38.22
N ARG A 178 1.09 -5.12 37.73
CA ARG A 178 0.07 -4.37 37.02
C ARG A 178 0.50 -4.06 35.60
N ALA A 179 -0.46 -4.10 34.67
CA ALA A 179 -0.21 -3.80 33.27
C ALA A 179 -1.12 -2.70 32.74
N ILE A 180 -0.54 -1.78 31.98
CA ILE A 180 -1.26 -0.89 31.06
C ILE A 180 -0.90 -1.32 29.65
N VAL A 181 -1.90 -1.61 28.83
CA VAL A 181 -1.67 -2.07 27.45
C VAL A 181 -2.02 -0.95 26.48
N VAL A 182 -1.07 -0.60 25.61
CA VAL A 182 -1.19 0.49 24.64
C VAL A 182 -0.97 -0.06 23.25
N LEU A 183 -1.89 0.19 22.33
CA LEU A 183 -1.80 -0.23 20.93
C LEU A 183 -1.69 1.03 20.06
N VAL A 184 -0.51 1.23 19.47
CA VAL A 184 -0.20 2.33 18.55
C VAL A 184 0.22 1.68 17.24
N HIS A 185 -0.60 1.74 16.19
CA HIS A 185 -0.37 1.01 14.93
C HIS A 185 -0.32 -0.52 15.00
N ALA A 186 -0.95 -1.12 16.01
CA ALA A 186 -0.96 -2.56 16.18
C ALA A 186 -1.88 -3.25 15.15
N HIS A 187 -1.34 -4.23 14.42
CA HIS A 187 -2.10 -5.09 13.50
C HIS A 187 -2.46 -6.44 14.15
N VAL A 188 -3.11 -6.37 15.32
CA VAL A 188 -3.58 -7.51 16.11
C VAL A 188 -4.90 -7.15 16.79
N THR A 189 -5.69 -8.15 17.18
CA THR A 189 -6.86 -7.91 18.03
C THR A 189 -6.43 -7.60 19.47
N LEU A 190 -7.32 -6.97 20.24
CA LEU A 190 -7.04 -6.67 21.64
C LEU A 190 -6.82 -7.96 22.45
N ASP A 191 -7.65 -8.97 22.23
CA ASP A 191 -7.56 -10.28 22.89
C ASP A 191 -6.21 -10.97 22.61
N GLN A 192 -5.72 -10.90 21.37
CA GLN A 192 -4.40 -11.44 21.01
C GLN A 192 -3.28 -10.73 21.77
N ALA A 193 -3.34 -9.41 21.87
CA ALA A 193 -2.35 -8.63 22.62
C ALA A 193 -2.37 -8.97 24.12
N LEU A 194 -3.56 -9.06 24.74
CA LEU A 194 -3.68 -9.39 26.16
C LEU A 194 -3.33 -10.84 26.47
N SER A 195 -3.53 -11.79 25.54
CA SER A 195 -3.16 -13.20 25.74
C SER A 195 -1.65 -13.41 25.98
N ALA A 196 -0.82 -12.43 25.60
CA ALA A 196 0.62 -12.43 25.79
C ALA A 196 1.06 -11.86 27.15
N ILE A 197 0.14 -11.26 27.91
CA ILE A 197 0.44 -10.49 29.12
C ILE A 197 -0.21 -11.18 30.32
N GLN A 198 0.62 -11.70 31.21
CA GLN A 198 0.20 -12.28 32.49
C GLN A 198 0.40 -11.25 33.59
N ALA A 199 -0.64 -10.46 33.87
CA ALA A 199 -0.62 -9.48 34.96
C ALA A 199 -1.60 -9.87 36.07
N GLU A 200 -1.28 -9.51 37.31
CA GLU A 200 -2.23 -9.65 38.43
C GLU A 200 -3.40 -8.66 38.28
N GLN A 201 -3.12 -7.49 37.71
CA GLN A 201 -4.13 -6.48 37.40
C GLN A 201 -3.88 -5.82 36.04
N ILE A 202 -4.90 -5.74 35.20
CA ILE A 202 -4.90 -4.87 34.01
C ILE A 202 -5.50 -3.53 34.43
N CYS A 203 -4.68 -2.47 34.52
CA CYS A 203 -5.14 -1.14 34.91
C CYS A 203 -5.94 -0.46 33.79
N GLY A 204 -5.64 -0.79 32.53
CA GLY A 204 -6.42 -0.33 31.39
C GLY A 204 -5.77 -0.64 30.06
N VAL A 205 -6.57 -0.52 29.01
CA VAL A 205 -6.18 -0.74 27.62
C VAL A 205 -6.51 0.51 26.81
N VAL A 206 -5.54 1.03 26.07
CA VAL A 206 -5.72 2.18 25.17
C VAL A 206 -5.32 1.77 23.76
N THR A 207 -6.16 2.09 22.77
CA THR A 207 -5.80 1.87 21.36
C THR A 207 -6.04 3.11 20.51
N LEU A 208 -5.15 3.28 19.54
CA LEU A 208 -5.27 4.16 18.39
C LEU A 208 -5.18 3.29 17.13
N PRO A 209 -6.33 2.73 16.66
CA PRO A 209 -6.37 1.80 15.54
C PRO A 209 -5.95 2.47 14.23
N CYS A 210 -5.27 1.72 13.36
CA CYS A 210 -4.86 2.17 12.03
C CYS A 210 -5.08 1.07 10.97
N CYS A 211 -4.83 1.39 9.68
CA CYS A 211 -4.74 0.38 8.61
C CYS A 211 -5.85 -0.68 8.58
N ASN A 212 -7.12 -0.27 8.77
CA ASN A 212 -8.35 -1.10 8.80
C ASN A 212 -8.55 -1.98 10.05
N TRP A 213 -7.83 -1.75 11.15
CA TRP A 213 -8.01 -2.50 12.41
C TRP A 213 -9.11 -1.94 13.33
N TYR A 214 -9.87 -0.95 12.89
CA TYR A 214 -11.00 -0.37 13.64
C TYR A 214 -12.05 -1.42 14.03
N GLY A 215 -12.53 -2.25 13.08
CA GLY A 215 -13.52 -3.28 13.42
C GLY A 215 -12.94 -4.40 14.30
N GLN A 216 -11.65 -4.70 14.12
CA GLN A 216 -10.95 -5.78 14.85
C GLN A 216 -10.50 -5.37 16.26
N GLN A 217 -10.56 -4.09 16.59
CA GLN A 217 -10.24 -3.53 17.91
C GLN A 217 -11.45 -2.82 18.53
N GLU A 218 -12.66 -3.30 18.24
CA GLU A 218 -13.93 -2.75 18.72
C GLU A 218 -14.37 -3.34 20.06
N SER A 219 -14.02 -4.59 20.34
CA SER A 219 -14.34 -5.23 21.61
C SER A 219 -13.11 -5.91 22.20
N LEU A 220 -13.09 -5.96 23.53
CA LEU A 220 -12.11 -6.68 24.33
C LEU A 220 -12.85 -7.77 25.08
N PHE A 221 -12.64 -9.05 24.73
CA PHE A 221 -13.39 -10.19 25.26
C PHE A 221 -14.92 -9.98 25.25
N GLY A 222 -15.45 -9.38 24.18
CA GLY A 222 -16.87 -9.05 24.02
C GLY A 222 -17.33 -7.76 24.73
N ARG A 223 -16.48 -7.11 25.53
CA ARG A 223 -16.77 -5.82 26.18
C ARG A 223 -16.45 -4.64 25.24
N SER A 224 -17.42 -3.74 25.07
CA SER A 224 -17.24 -2.48 24.33
C SER A 224 -16.31 -1.50 25.08
N PRO A 225 -15.68 -0.53 24.40
CA PRO A 225 -14.84 0.47 25.05
C PRO A 225 -15.67 1.31 26.04
N ASP A 226 -15.08 1.67 27.17
CA ASP A 226 -15.70 2.58 28.14
C ASP A 226 -15.76 4.02 27.62
N LEU A 227 -14.80 4.38 26.74
CA LEU A 227 -14.74 5.68 26.11
C LEU A 227 -14.18 5.60 24.68
N VAL A 228 -14.85 6.29 23.75
CA VAL A 228 -14.40 6.50 22.37
C VAL A 228 -14.48 7.99 22.04
N TYR A 229 -13.41 8.55 21.47
CA TYR A 229 -13.40 9.95 21.01
C TYR A 229 -12.39 10.19 19.89
N ASP A 230 -12.64 11.18 19.05
CA ASP A 230 -11.64 11.74 18.13
C ASP A 230 -10.84 12.84 18.83
N ASP A 231 -9.51 12.78 18.74
CA ASP A 231 -8.62 13.85 19.21
C ASP A 231 -8.04 14.63 18.03
N PHE A 232 -8.57 15.83 17.76
CA PHE A 232 -8.11 16.73 16.69
C PHE A 232 -6.75 17.38 16.98
N SER A 233 -6.12 17.05 18.12
CA SER A 233 -4.71 17.36 18.36
C SER A 233 -3.75 16.31 17.80
N VAL A 234 -4.27 15.17 17.32
CA VAL A 234 -3.51 14.15 16.58
C VAL A 234 -3.43 14.56 15.12
N LEU A 235 -2.21 14.76 14.60
CA LEU A 235 -1.95 15.14 13.21
C LEU A 235 -2.01 13.92 12.26
N SER A 236 -3.04 13.11 12.46
CA SER A 236 -3.34 11.90 11.73
C SER A 236 -4.82 11.84 11.42
N ILE A 237 -5.16 11.27 10.27
CA ILE A 237 -6.55 10.88 9.96
C ILE A 237 -7.02 9.73 10.86
N HIS A 238 -6.08 8.97 11.43
CA HIS A 238 -6.33 7.93 12.42
C HIS A 238 -6.25 8.53 13.83
N ARG A 239 -7.30 9.24 14.25
CA ARG A 239 -7.34 9.99 15.53
C ARG A 239 -8.39 9.53 16.53
N GLU A 240 -9.05 8.41 16.24
CA GLU A 240 -10.00 7.80 17.16
C GLU A 240 -9.22 7.07 18.26
N ILE A 241 -9.51 7.42 19.50
CA ILE A 241 -8.93 6.79 20.69
C ILE A 241 -10.02 5.99 21.36
N ARG A 242 -9.71 4.74 21.70
CA ARG A 242 -10.61 3.86 22.45
C ARG A 242 -9.94 3.41 23.73
N LEU A 243 -10.73 3.36 24.80
CA LEU A 243 -10.25 3.09 26.15
C LEU A 243 -11.11 2.02 26.83
N TRP A 244 -10.44 1.09 27.50
CA TRP A 244 -11.03 0.22 28.51
C TRP A 244 -10.31 0.48 29.85
N VAL A 245 -11.06 0.88 30.86
CA VAL A 245 -10.57 1.08 32.23
C VAL A 245 -10.69 -0.26 32.96
N GLY A 246 -9.60 -0.66 33.63
CA GLY A 246 -9.54 -1.90 34.39
C GLY A 246 -10.61 -1.97 35.48
N ASP A 247 -11.13 -3.18 35.72
CA ASP A 247 -12.13 -3.41 36.75
C ASP A 247 -11.53 -3.13 38.13
N GLY A 248 -12.05 -2.12 38.82
CA GLY A 248 -11.70 -1.81 40.21
C GLY A 248 -12.16 -2.88 41.22
N SER A 249 -12.61 -4.05 40.77
CA SER A 249 -13.30 -5.06 41.58
C SER A 249 -12.44 -6.29 41.87
N ALA A 250 -11.26 -6.07 42.46
CA ALA A 250 -10.67 -7.04 43.39
C ALA A 250 -11.20 -6.86 44.83
N LEU A 251 -12.32 -6.15 45.01
CA LEU A 251 -13.06 -6.02 46.26
C LEU A 251 -14.55 -6.26 46.01
N GLY A 252 -15.02 -7.42 46.48
CA GLY A 252 -16.35 -7.59 47.09
C GLY A 252 -17.58 -7.42 46.20
N CYS A 253 -18.27 -8.54 45.98
CA CYS A 253 -19.70 -8.59 45.70
C CYS A 253 -20.50 -7.65 46.61
N HIS A 254 -21.19 -6.66 46.03
CA HIS A 254 -22.52 -6.10 46.37
C HIS A 254 -22.66 -4.63 45.92
N ASN A 255 -23.81 -4.33 45.32
CA ASN A 255 -24.31 -3.01 44.90
C ASN A 255 -23.85 -1.81 45.74
N VAL A 256 -23.04 -0.90 45.17
CA VAL A 256 -23.17 0.57 45.29
C VAL A 256 -22.52 1.20 44.05
N GLY A 257 -23.20 2.16 43.41
CA GLY A 257 -22.76 2.86 42.21
C GLY A 257 -21.43 3.61 42.35
N ALA A 258 -20.32 2.94 42.05
CA ALA A 258 -19.01 3.56 41.87
C ALA A 258 -18.89 4.13 40.44
N SER A 259 -19.43 5.34 40.29
CA SER A 259 -18.97 6.42 39.40
C SER A 259 -18.81 6.16 37.89
N ARG A 260 -19.95 5.95 37.22
CA ARG A 260 -20.14 6.31 35.79
C ARG A 260 -20.02 7.83 35.53
N ALA A 261 -19.82 8.63 36.59
CA ALA A 261 -19.72 10.09 36.58
C ALA A 261 -18.32 10.63 36.23
N HIS A 262 -17.25 9.85 36.39
CA HIS A 262 -15.88 10.35 36.17
C HIS A 262 -15.37 10.24 34.71
N LEU A 263 -16.14 9.58 33.84
CA LEU A 263 -15.86 9.45 32.39
C LEU A 263 -16.65 10.46 31.54
N GLN A 264 -17.34 11.43 32.16
CA GLN A 264 -18.00 12.51 31.43
C GLN A 264 -16.96 13.49 30.87
N LEU A 265 -16.98 13.70 29.55
CA LEU A 265 -16.31 14.83 28.90
C LEU A 265 -17.01 16.14 29.30
N VAL A 266 -16.84 16.60 30.53
CA VAL A 266 -17.41 17.88 30.98
C VAL A 266 -16.60 19.03 30.37
N SER A 267 -17.33 19.98 29.78
CA SER A 267 -17.02 20.82 28.61
C SER A 267 -15.99 21.96 28.76
N GLY A 268 -14.99 21.87 29.65
CA GLY A 268 -14.00 22.95 29.82
C GLY A 268 -12.57 22.66 29.35
N VAL A 269 -12.12 21.40 29.45
CA VAL A 269 -10.68 21.06 29.50
C VAL A 269 -10.18 20.29 28.26
N MET A 270 -11.08 19.94 27.34
CA MET A 270 -10.81 19.13 26.15
C MET A 270 -10.97 19.95 24.86
N LYS A 271 -10.28 21.09 24.73
CA LYS A 271 -10.23 21.80 23.44
C LYS A 271 -9.69 20.84 22.37
N GLY A 272 -10.54 20.49 21.40
CA GLY A 272 -10.20 19.63 20.27
C GLY A 272 -10.46 18.12 20.42
N CYS A 273 -11.22 17.64 21.42
CA CYS A 273 -11.66 16.23 21.44
C CYS A 273 -13.18 16.11 21.29
N ILE A 274 -13.67 15.15 20.50
CA ILE A 274 -15.12 14.93 20.30
C ILE A 274 -15.47 13.48 20.61
N ARG A 275 -16.41 13.27 21.54
CA ARG A 275 -16.91 11.95 21.93
C ARG A 275 -17.63 11.27 20.78
N LYS A 276 -17.52 9.94 20.71
CA LYS A 276 -18.33 9.11 19.83
C LYS A 276 -19.19 8.12 20.61
N GLU A 277 -20.34 7.80 20.04
CA GLU A 277 -21.27 6.78 20.51
C GLU A 277 -21.47 5.72 19.43
N LEU A 278 -21.71 4.47 19.83
CA LEU A 278 -21.98 3.39 18.90
C LEU A 278 -23.33 3.66 18.24
N ALA A 279 -23.38 3.67 16.90
CA ALA A 279 -24.65 3.78 16.20
C ALA A 279 -25.51 2.56 16.54
N ALA A 280 -26.60 2.77 17.29
CA ALA A 280 -27.53 1.70 17.64
C ALA A 280 -28.14 1.11 16.36
N ALA A 281 -28.02 -0.21 16.16
CA ALA A 281 -28.94 -0.92 15.30
C ALA A 281 -30.33 -0.75 15.93
N LYS A 282 -31.27 -0.12 15.21
CA LYS A 282 -32.66 -0.09 15.65
C LYS A 282 -33.22 -1.51 15.55
N GLU A 283 -33.21 -2.23 16.67
CA GLU A 283 -34.07 -3.38 16.86
C GLU A 283 -35.48 -2.85 17.12
N ASP A 284 -36.31 -2.84 16.07
CA ASP A 284 -37.73 -2.55 16.20
C ASP A 284 -38.43 -3.77 16.84
N GLU A 285 -38.51 -3.78 18.17
CA GLU A 285 -39.52 -4.56 18.90
C GLU A 285 -40.90 -3.93 18.66
N SER A 286 -41.60 -4.31 17.59
CA SER A 286 -43.05 -4.57 17.60
C SER A 286 -43.55 -5.02 16.22
N GLY A 287 -44.30 -6.12 16.17
CA GLY A 287 -45.21 -6.43 15.06
C GLY A 287 -44.82 -7.61 14.18
N VAL A 288 -45.08 -8.81 14.68
CA VAL A 288 -45.14 -10.05 13.90
C VAL A 288 -46.16 -9.90 12.75
N SER A 289 -45.70 -10.05 11.50
CA SER A 289 -46.41 -10.66 10.34
C SER A 289 -46.21 -10.03 8.95
N THR A 290 -45.11 -9.29 8.69
CA THR A 290 -44.69 -8.92 7.30
C THR A 290 -43.19 -9.05 7.02
N ALA A 291 -42.42 -9.67 7.93
CA ALA A 291 -40.97 -9.58 8.02
C ALA A 291 -40.12 -10.50 7.10
N ILE A 292 -40.67 -11.12 6.05
CA ILE A 292 -39.88 -12.03 5.20
C ILE A 292 -39.15 -11.28 4.07
N ASN A 293 -39.65 -10.12 3.63
CA ASN A 293 -39.00 -9.36 2.53
C ASN A 293 -38.09 -8.22 3.00
N GLU A 294 -38.37 -7.55 4.13
CA GLU A 294 -37.57 -6.39 4.57
C GLU A 294 -36.22 -6.79 5.18
N GLY A 295 -36.13 -7.95 5.84
CA GLY A 295 -34.86 -8.47 6.39
C GLY A 295 -33.84 -8.85 5.30
N ALA A 296 -34.32 -9.34 4.16
CA ALA A 296 -33.46 -9.67 3.02
C ALA A 296 -32.88 -8.42 2.35
N GLU A 297 -33.67 -7.34 2.25
CA GLU A 297 -33.22 -6.07 1.68
C GLU A 297 -32.19 -5.35 2.57
N GLU A 298 -32.39 -5.33 3.90
CA GLU A 298 -31.43 -4.69 4.80
C GLU A 298 -30.11 -5.49 4.91
N GLN A 299 -30.19 -6.82 4.89
CA GLN A 299 -29.01 -7.68 4.84
C GLN A 299 -28.26 -7.56 3.50
N ALA A 300 -28.99 -7.44 2.39
CA ALA A 300 -28.44 -7.12 1.07
C ALA A 300 -27.72 -5.76 1.04
N LYS A 301 -28.24 -4.76 1.77
CA LYS A 301 -27.68 -3.40 1.88
C LYS A 301 -26.40 -3.37 2.71
N ILE A 302 -26.32 -4.15 3.79
CA ILE A 302 -25.08 -4.36 4.56
C ILE A 302 -24.04 -5.07 3.71
N MET A 303 -24.41 -6.13 3.00
CA MET A 303 -23.51 -6.85 2.09
C MET A 303 -23.02 -5.98 0.92
N LEU A 304 -23.86 -5.05 0.42
CA LEU A 304 -23.49 -4.06 -0.59
C LEU A 304 -22.36 -3.14 -0.11
N GLN A 305 -22.40 -2.72 1.16
CA GLN A 305 -21.39 -1.85 1.78
C GLN A 305 -20.06 -2.58 2.02
N GLU A 306 -20.09 -3.90 2.20
CA GLU A 306 -18.89 -4.71 2.45
C GLU A 306 -18.12 -5.07 1.15
N HIS A 307 -18.80 -5.16 0.01
CA HIS A 307 -18.16 -5.52 -1.27
C HIS A 307 -17.78 -4.29 -2.13
N ASP A 308 -16.54 -3.82 -2.00
CA ASP A 308 -15.90 -2.81 -2.87
C ASP A 308 -15.38 -3.43 -4.19
N GLY A 309 -16.26 -3.66 -5.16
CA GLY A 309 -15.96 -4.38 -6.42
C GLY A 309 -15.40 -3.49 -7.54
N VAL A 310 -15.16 -4.07 -8.72
CA VAL A 310 -14.65 -3.31 -9.89
C VAL A 310 -15.65 -2.25 -10.36
N LEU A 311 -16.95 -2.53 -10.30
CA LEU A 311 -17.97 -1.55 -10.71
C LEU A 311 -18.07 -0.38 -9.74
N ASP A 312 -17.90 -0.63 -8.44
CA ASP A 312 -17.81 0.44 -7.45
C ASP A 312 -16.59 1.31 -7.74
N PHE A 313 -15.44 0.68 -8.05
CA PHE A 313 -14.25 1.40 -8.48
C PHE A 313 -14.48 2.32 -9.67
N ILE A 314 -15.05 1.80 -10.75
CA ILE A 314 -15.30 2.61 -11.96
C ILE A 314 -16.28 3.74 -11.63
N SER A 315 -17.36 3.43 -10.92
CA SER A 315 -18.39 4.40 -10.59
C SER A 315 -17.86 5.51 -9.69
N ASP A 316 -17.20 5.23 -8.57
CA ASP A 316 -16.80 6.32 -7.68
C ASP A 316 -15.66 7.14 -8.29
N THR A 317 -14.81 6.52 -9.14
CA THR A 317 -13.79 7.26 -9.90
C THR A 317 -14.43 8.23 -10.90
N LEU A 318 -15.51 7.83 -11.57
CA LEU A 318 -16.28 8.72 -12.46
C LEU A 318 -17.07 9.78 -11.69
N SER A 319 -17.61 9.44 -10.50
CA SER A 319 -18.29 10.40 -9.63
C SER A 319 -17.33 11.46 -9.08
N GLU A 320 -16.14 11.08 -8.64
CA GLU A 320 -15.10 12.01 -8.18
C GLU A 320 -14.68 12.98 -9.29
N LEU A 321 -14.52 12.45 -10.52
CA LEU A 321 -14.26 13.27 -11.71
C LEU A 321 -15.34 14.32 -11.97
N ALA A 322 -16.61 13.99 -11.72
CA ALA A 322 -17.73 14.92 -11.89
C ALA A 322 -17.80 15.97 -10.78
N CYS A 323 -17.40 15.63 -9.54
CA CYS A 323 -17.44 16.52 -8.39
C CYS A 323 -16.31 17.56 -8.35
N ASP A 324 -15.15 17.28 -8.94
CA ASP A 324 -13.96 18.14 -8.85
C ASP A 324 -13.96 19.39 -9.77
N LEU A 325 -15.03 19.61 -10.55
CA LEU A 325 -15.15 20.81 -11.42
C LEU A 325 -15.15 22.15 -10.65
N PRO A 326 -15.82 22.32 -9.48
CA PRO A 326 -15.91 23.61 -8.79
C PRO A 326 -14.85 23.86 -7.70
N SER A 327 -14.07 22.85 -7.29
CA SER A 327 -13.25 22.88 -6.06
C SER A 327 -11.73 22.99 -6.29
N MET A 328 -11.26 22.82 -7.53
CA MET A 328 -9.83 22.80 -7.86
C MET A 328 -9.22 24.21 -7.86
N SER A 329 -8.12 24.40 -7.13
CA SER A 329 -7.37 25.67 -7.13
C SER A 329 -6.67 25.91 -8.47
N GLN A 330 -6.57 27.18 -8.90
CA GLN A 330 -5.98 27.60 -10.19
C GLN A 330 -4.51 27.15 -10.36
N GLU A 331 -3.75 26.92 -9.28
CA GLU A 331 -2.39 26.35 -9.35
C GLU A 331 -2.38 24.83 -9.58
N THR A 332 -3.27 24.07 -8.94
CA THR A 332 -3.43 22.62 -9.18
C THR A 332 -3.86 22.39 -10.63
N TYR A 333 -4.73 23.29 -11.11
CA TYR A 333 -5.20 23.36 -12.48
C TYR A 333 -4.10 23.57 -13.54
N LEU A 334 -3.19 24.53 -13.30
CA LEU A 334 -2.10 24.84 -14.23
C LEU A 334 -0.97 23.81 -14.20
N SER A 335 -0.73 23.18 -13.05
CA SER A 335 0.29 22.13 -12.91
C SER A 335 -0.16 20.79 -13.53
N GLU A 336 -1.45 20.46 -13.49
CA GLU A 336 -1.97 19.22 -14.09
C GLU A 336 -2.25 19.33 -15.60
N GLY A 337 -2.57 20.52 -16.12
CA GLY A 337 -2.75 20.75 -17.57
C GLY A 337 -1.46 20.55 -18.39
N ARG A 338 -0.30 20.93 -17.85
CA ARG A 338 1.00 20.83 -18.54
C ARG A 338 1.43 19.40 -18.86
N VAL A 339 0.99 18.42 -18.05
CA VAL A 339 1.33 16.99 -18.17
C VAL A 339 0.72 16.34 -19.42
N ALA A 340 -0.41 16.87 -19.92
CA ALA A 340 -1.11 16.32 -21.09
C ALA A 340 -0.75 17.03 -22.40
N GLU A 341 -0.48 18.34 -22.34
CA GLU A 341 -0.38 19.20 -23.53
C GLU A 341 1.00 19.23 -24.21
N GLY A 342 2.08 18.88 -23.50
CA GLY A 342 3.44 19.20 -23.96
C GLY A 342 4.26 18.11 -24.65
N SER A 343 3.91 16.82 -24.53
CA SER A 343 4.83 15.75 -24.96
C SER A 343 4.20 14.46 -25.50
N SER A 344 2.88 14.30 -25.38
CA SER A 344 2.13 13.08 -25.75
C SER A 344 2.03 12.81 -27.27
N HIS A 345 2.21 13.87 -28.08
CA HIS A 345 1.93 13.90 -29.53
C HIS A 345 2.72 12.87 -30.35
N SER A 346 4.05 12.75 -30.20
CA SER A 346 4.85 11.85 -31.05
C SER A 346 4.78 10.38 -30.63
N ALA A 347 4.47 10.12 -29.36
CA ALA A 347 4.54 8.79 -28.78
C ALA A 347 3.25 8.01 -29.06
N ILE A 348 2.09 8.66 -28.95
CA ILE A 348 0.78 8.05 -29.23
C ILE A 348 0.58 7.84 -30.74
N THR A 349 0.97 8.83 -31.56
CA THR A 349 0.88 8.77 -33.04
C THR A 349 1.71 7.65 -33.66
N SER A 350 2.76 7.17 -32.99
CA SER A 350 3.56 6.02 -33.45
C SER A 350 2.86 4.67 -33.28
N HIS A 351 1.79 4.61 -32.48
CA HIS A 351 1.13 3.36 -32.08
C HIS A 351 -0.36 3.26 -32.46
N LEU A 352 -1.03 4.38 -32.78
CA LEU A 352 -2.44 4.42 -33.17
C LEU A 352 -2.63 5.16 -34.50
N ARG A 353 -3.49 4.65 -35.39
CA ARG A 353 -3.89 5.33 -36.62
C ARG A 353 -4.92 6.41 -36.31
N LYS A 354 -4.98 7.48 -37.10
CA LYS A 354 -5.92 8.59 -36.87
C LYS A 354 -7.40 8.19 -36.96
N ASP A 355 -7.68 7.15 -37.75
CA ASP A 355 -9.03 6.61 -37.94
C ASP A 355 -9.42 5.57 -36.88
N ASP A 356 -8.49 5.18 -36.00
CA ASP A 356 -8.75 4.21 -34.94
C ASP A 356 -9.72 4.79 -33.89
N GLY A 357 -10.70 3.98 -33.45
CA GLY A 357 -11.58 4.37 -32.36
C GLY A 357 -10.90 4.26 -31.00
N VAL A 358 -10.71 5.39 -30.33
CA VAL A 358 -10.01 5.46 -29.04
C VAL A 358 -10.99 5.83 -27.94
N LEU A 359 -11.14 4.96 -26.94
CA LEU A 359 -11.87 5.27 -25.72
C LEU A 359 -10.91 5.90 -24.70
N VAL A 360 -11.12 7.17 -24.38
CA VAL A 360 -10.26 7.94 -23.48
C VAL A 360 -10.85 7.99 -22.08
N LEU A 361 -10.11 7.42 -21.14
CA LEU A 361 -10.35 7.52 -19.70
C LEU A 361 -9.47 8.65 -19.15
N CYS A 362 -10.01 9.85 -19.14
CA CYS A 362 -9.29 11.04 -18.69
C CYS A 362 -9.69 11.41 -17.26
N TRP A 363 -8.69 11.61 -16.39
CA TRP A 363 -8.91 12.12 -15.04
C TRP A 363 -9.09 13.65 -14.98
N HIS A 364 -8.63 14.38 -16.00
CA HIS A 364 -8.68 15.84 -15.93
C HIS A 364 -10.11 16.32 -16.21
N PRO A 365 -10.70 17.24 -15.42
CA PRO A 365 -12.06 17.75 -15.65
C PRO A 365 -12.26 18.35 -17.05
N ARG A 366 -11.23 19.04 -17.54
CA ARG A 366 -11.19 19.55 -18.93
C ARG A 366 -11.06 18.46 -20.00
N ARG A 367 -10.74 17.20 -19.67
CA ARG A 367 -10.46 16.15 -20.67
C ARG A 367 -9.34 16.55 -21.64
N THR A 368 -8.22 17.07 -21.11
CA THR A 368 -7.07 17.54 -21.90
C THR A 368 -6.55 16.48 -22.88
N ALA A 369 -6.49 15.22 -22.45
CA ALA A 369 -6.12 14.09 -23.30
C ALA A 369 -7.03 13.91 -24.53
N VAL A 370 -8.34 14.15 -24.38
CA VAL A 370 -9.30 14.11 -25.49
C VAL A 370 -9.02 15.24 -26.46
N ARG A 371 -8.83 16.47 -25.97
CA ARG A 371 -8.49 17.63 -26.81
C ARG A 371 -7.19 17.42 -27.58
N SER A 372 -6.15 16.91 -26.92
CA SER A 372 -4.88 16.62 -27.58
C SER A 372 -5.06 15.66 -28.75
N LEU A 373 -5.77 14.53 -28.56
CA LEU A 373 -6.03 13.60 -29.65
C LEU A 373 -6.84 14.24 -30.79
N LEU A 374 -7.85 15.05 -30.49
CA LEU A 374 -8.64 15.73 -31.53
C LEU A 374 -7.79 16.73 -32.32
N ARG A 375 -6.93 17.52 -31.66
CA ARG A 375 -5.97 18.43 -32.31
C ARG A 375 -4.97 17.69 -33.19
N ASP A 376 -4.58 16.48 -32.78
CA ASP A 376 -3.66 15.63 -33.53
C ASP A 376 -4.31 14.99 -34.77
N GLY A 377 -5.61 15.24 -34.97
CA GLY A 377 -6.40 14.82 -36.12
C GLY A 377 -7.03 13.44 -35.98
N TYR A 378 -7.15 12.91 -34.75
CA TYR A 378 -7.95 11.72 -34.51
C TYR A 378 -9.44 12.07 -34.61
N THR A 379 -10.21 11.29 -35.38
CA THR A 379 -11.62 11.60 -35.68
C THR A 379 -12.62 10.77 -34.85
N ASN A 380 -12.14 9.67 -34.27
CA ASN A 380 -12.94 8.69 -33.54
C ASN A 380 -12.52 8.64 -32.06
N VAL A 381 -12.65 9.77 -31.36
CA VAL A 381 -12.32 9.88 -29.94
C VAL A 381 -13.59 9.80 -29.10
N TYR A 382 -13.62 8.87 -28.16
CA TYR A 382 -14.77 8.60 -27.31
C TYR A 382 -14.41 8.76 -25.83
N THR A 383 -15.41 9.02 -25.01
CA THR A 383 -15.27 9.11 -23.55
C THR A 383 -16.54 8.61 -22.88
N ILE A 384 -16.47 8.29 -21.58
CA ILE A 384 -17.62 7.76 -20.83
C ILE A 384 -18.04 8.69 -19.70
N SER A 385 -19.32 8.62 -19.30
CA SER A 385 -19.87 9.24 -18.10
C SER A 385 -20.82 8.28 -17.38
N LEU A 386 -21.12 8.57 -16.12
CA LEU A 386 -22.10 7.82 -15.35
C LEU A 386 -23.53 8.21 -15.80
N SER A 387 -24.38 7.22 -16.10
CA SER A 387 -25.74 7.43 -16.65
C SER A 387 -26.84 7.54 -15.57
N GLU A 388 -26.61 6.97 -14.39
CA GLU A 388 -27.55 6.78 -13.27
C GLU A 388 -28.32 5.44 -13.30
N GLU A 389 -27.65 4.36 -12.84
CA GLU A 389 -28.29 3.27 -12.09
C GLU A 389 -27.21 2.29 -11.61
N LYS A 390 -26.94 2.29 -10.29
CA LYS A 390 -26.31 1.15 -9.62
C LYS A 390 -27.44 0.25 -9.15
N PHE A 391 -27.68 -0.84 -9.87
CA PHE A 391 -28.66 -1.81 -9.45
C PHE A 391 -27.95 -2.97 -8.72
N PHE A 392 -28.45 -3.39 -7.56
CA PHE A 392 -27.99 -4.59 -6.87
C PHE A 392 -29.12 -5.58 -6.69
N ARG A 393 -28.90 -6.81 -7.15
CA ARG A 393 -29.84 -7.92 -7.05
C ARG A 393 -29.12 -9.11 -6.43
N VAL A 394 -29.77 -9.80 -5.51
CA VAL A 394 -29.28 -11.08 -4.99
C VAL A 394 -29.90 -12.19 -5.83
N ILE A 395 -29.08 -13.08 -6.35
CA ILE A 395 -29.47 -14.20 -7.22
C ILE A 395 -28.99 -15.53 -6.61
N ASP A 396 -29.48 -16.64 -7.15
CA ASP A 396 -29.18 -18.00 -6.69
C ASP A 396 -29.47 -18.21 -5.19
N ASP A 397 -30.71 -17.94 -4.77
CA ASP A 397 -31.20 -18.18 -3.40
C ASP A 397 -30.31 -17.55 -2.29
N GLY A 398 -29.77 -16.35 -2.53
CA GLY A 398 -28.93 -15.66 -1.54
C GLY A 398 -27.42 -15.89 -1.69
N ARG A 399 -26.99 -16.73 -2.65
CA ARG A 399 -25.58 -17.16 -2.74
C ARG A 399 -24.71 -16.21 -3.56
N ARG A 400 -25.28 -15.48 -4.52
CA ARG A 400 -24.53 -14.58 -5.41
C ARG A 400 -25.14 -13.18 -5.43
N GLY A 401 -24.26 -12.18 -5.36
CA GLY A 401 -24.58 -10.79 -5.58
C GLY A 401 -24.35 -10.43 -7.04
N LEU A 402 -25.31 -9.73 -7.64
CA LEU A 402 -25.21 -9.16 -8.98
C LEU A 402 -25.29 -7.64 -8.86
N LYS A 403 -24.23 -6.94 -9.29
CA LYS A 403 -24.18 -5.49 -9.40
C LYS A 403 -24.23 -5.09 -10.88
N THR A 404 -25.05 -4.11 -11.23
CA THR A 404 -25.14 -3.54 -12.57
C THR A 404 -24.77 -2.06 -12.54
N LEU A 405 -24.02 -1.60 -13.55
CA LEU A 405 -23.60 -0.22 -13.73
C LEU A 405 -23.82 0.20 -15.19
N SER A 406 -24.57 1.27 -15.41
CA SER A 406 -24.77 1.88 -16.73
C SER A 406 -23.86 3.10 -16.96
N LEU A 407 -23.18 3.14 -18.10
CA LEU A 407 -22.27 4.22 -18.49
C LEU A 407 -22.63 4.74 -19.88
N ASP A 408 -22.78 6.06 -20.03
CA ASP A 408 -23.01 6.66 -21.34
C ASP A 408 -21.69 6.82 -22.08
N LEU A 409 -21.70 6.47 -23.36
CA LEU A 409 -20.60 6.67 -24.28
C LEU A 409 -20.85 7.93 -25.11
N HIS A 410 -19.89 8.85 -25.10
CA HIS A 410 -19.96 10.10 -25.85
C HIS A 410 -18.86 10.14 -26.90
N LYS A 411 -19.21 10.54 -28.13
CA LYS A 411 -18.24 10.92 -29.14
C LYS A 411 -17.83 12.37 -28.91
N CYS A 412 -16.53 12.64 -28.93
CA CYS A 412 -16.01 13.97 -28.68
C CYS A 412 -15.62 14.67 -29.98
N THR A 413 -15.97 15.95 -30.08
CA THR A 413 -15.59 16.85 -31.18
C THR A 413 -15.15 18.20 -30.64
N ILE A 414 -14.31 18.92 -31.38
CA ILE A 414 -13.96 20.32 -31.07
C ILE A 414 -14.91 21.20 -31.87
N ASP A 415 -15.53 22.16 -31.18
CA ASP A 415 -16.39 23.17 -31.81
C ASP A 415 -15.55 24.06 -32.76
N PRO A 416 -15.79 24.02 -34.08
CA PRO A 416 -15.02 24.79 -35.06
C PRO A 416 -15.23 26.31 -34.91
N ASP A 417 -16.32 26.74 -34.26
CA ASP A 417 -16.66 28.16 -34.06
C ASP A 417 -16.06 28.74 -32.77
N SER A 418 -15.21 27.97 -32.07
CA SER A 418 -14.53 28.45 -30.88
C SER A 418 -13.45 29.48 -31.22
N ASP A 419 -13.58 30.68 -30.64
CA ASP A 419 -12.65 31.79 -30.83
C ASP A 419 -11.22 31.36 -30.43
N PRO A 420 -10.18 31.54 -31.26
CA PRO A 420 -8.83 31.03 -30.99
C PRO A 420 -8.16 31.66 -29.74
N GLY A 421 -8.76 32.69 -29.16
CA GLY A 421 -8.35 33.31 -27.89
C GLY A 421 -9.03 32.73 -26.64
N ASN A 422 -10.06 31.90 -26.79
CA ASN A 422 -10.78 31.24 -25.70
C ASN A 422 -10.51 29.73 -25.69
N GLU A 423 -10.77 29.08 -24.56
CA GLU A 423 -10.60 27.63 -24.49
C GLU A 423 -11.56 26.90 -25.40
N GLU A 424 -10.99 26.09 -26.31
CA GLU A 424 -11.71 25.21 -27.21
C GLU A 424 -12.83 24.45 -26.48
N ARG A 425 -14.07 24.70 -26.91
CA ARG A 425 -15.24 24.01 -26.37
C ARG A 425 -15.26 22.59 -26.90
N LEU A 426 -15.27 21.65 -25.96
CA LEU A 426 -15.37 20.22 -26.26
C LEU A 426 -16.85 19.86 -26.30
N GLN A 427 -17.35 19.46 -27.45
CA GLN A 427 -18.70 18.94 -27.60
C GLN A 427 -18.71 17.42 -27.37
N GLN A 428 -19.74 16.94 -26.68
CA GLN A 428 -19.92 15.53 -26.32
C GLN A 428 -21.28 15.08 -26.85
N ASP A 429 -21.24 14.34 -27.95
CA ASP A 429 -22.44 13.83 -28.58
C ASP A 429 -22.72 12.42 -28.06
N PRO A 430 -23.89 12.15 -27.48
CA PRO A 430 -24.23 10.82 -26.98
C PRO A 430 -24.24 9.81 -28.14
N PHE A 431 -23.55 8.68 -27.95
CA PHE A 431 -23.37 7.65 -28.98
C PHE A 431 -24.06 6.33 -28.63
N GLY A 432 -24.19 6.02 -27.34
CA GLY A 432 -24.82 4.80 -26.83
C GLY A 432 -24.48 4.61 -25.35
N SER A 433 -24.76 3.44 -24.79
CA SER A 433 -24.41 3.14 -23.39
C SER A 433 -23.82 1.75 -23.21
N PHE A 434 -22.94 1.62 -22.22
CA PHE A 434 -22.43 0.35 -21.75
C PHE A 434 -23.20 -0.09 -20.51
N THR A 435 -23.65 -1.33 -20.50
CA THR A 435 -24.17 -1.98 -19.29
C THR A 435 -23.11 -2.96 -18.81
N LEU A 436 -22.62 -2.75 -17.59
CA LEU A 436 -21.67 -3.62 -16.94
C LEU A 436 -22.39 -4.41 -15.87
N GLU A 437 -22.20 -5.72 -15.83
CA GLU A 437 -22.74 -6.57 -14.77
C GLU A 437 -21.59 -7.32 -14.11
N SER A 438 -21.55 -7.30 -12.77
CA SER A 438 -20.56 -8.00 -11.97
C SER A 438 -21.25 -9.00 -11.05
N SER A 439 -20.85 -10.26 -11.13
CA SER A 439 -21.33 -11.33 -10.27
C SER A 439 -20.23 -11.79 -9.31
N PHE A 440 -20.58 -11.93 -8.03
CA PHE A 440 -19.67 -12.36 -6.96
C PHE A 440 -20.41 -13.19 -5.91
N ALA A 441 -19.70 -14.09 -5.21
CA ALA A 441 -20.29 -14.92 -4.17
C ALA A 441 -20.43 -14.16 -2.83
N LEU A 442 -21.56 -14.34 -2.14
CA LEU A 442 -21.88 -13.65 -0.87
C LEU A 442 -21.46 -14.44 0.38
N HIS A 443 -21.25 -15.76 0.27
CA HIS A 443 -20.83 -16.62 1.39
C HIS A 443 -19.90 -17.75 0.96
N SER A 444 -18.70 -17.81 1.56
CA SER A 444 -17.93 -19.05 1.73
C SER A 444 -17.56 -19.18 3.21
N ASN A 445 -18.43 -19.82 4.00
CA ASN A 445 -18.04 -20.29 5.34
C ASN A 445 -17.01 -21.44 5.27
N GLU A 446 -16.71 -21.93 4.06
CA GLU A 446 -15.66 -22.89 3.80
C GLU A 446 -14.35 -22.17 3.50
N LYS A 447 -13.32 -22.50 4.29
CA LYS A 447 -11.92 -22.09 4.10
C LYS A 447 -11.30 -22.76 2.85
N SER A 448 -11.94 -22.68 1.70
CA SER A 448 -11.31 -23.05 0.43
C SER A 448 -10.55 -21.83 -0.10
N ASN A 449 -9.21 -21.95 -0.20
CA ASN A 449 -8.29 -20.95 -0.75
C ASN A 449 -8.48 -20.64 -2.26
N SER A 450 -9.65 -20.94 -2.85
CA SER A 450 -9.97 -20.48 -4.20
C SER A 450 -10.41 -19.02 -4.10
N GLU A 451 -9.56 -18.10 -4.55
CA GLU A 451 -9.92 -16.69 -4.75
C GLU A 451 -11.25 -16.64 -5.51
N ILE A 452 -12.33 -16.15 -4.87
CA ILE A 452 -13.63 -16.01 -5.51
C ILE A 452 -13.45 -14.99 -6.64
N GLU A 453 -13.54 -15.48 -7.89
CA GLU A 453 -13.28 -14.67 -9.08
C GLU A 453 -14.51 -13.80 -9.37
N GLU A 454 -14.39 -12.48 -9.18
CA GLU A 454 -15.41 -11.52 -9.59
C GLU A 454 -15.50 -11.54 -11.12
N MET A 455 -16.64 -11.96 -11.67
CA MET A 455 -16.85 -12.06 -13.11
C MET A 455 -17.66 -10.87 -13.60
N THR A 456 -17.03 -10.03 -14.43
CA THR A 456 -17.68 -8.86 -15.05
C THR A 456 -17.98 -9.10 -16.53
N THR A 457 -19.23 -8.90 -16.93
CA THR A 457 -19.68 -8.82 -18.32
C THR A 457 -19.92 -7.36 -18.71
N VAL A 458 -19.69 -7.04 -19.97
CA VAL A 458 -19.94 -5.70 -20.54
C VAL A 458 -20.71 -5.89 -21.83
N SER A 459 -21.87 -5.27 -21.93
CA SER A 459 -22.67 -5.19 -23.15
C SER A 459 -22.77 -3.73 -23.59
N PHE A 460 -22.83 -3.52 -24.91
CA PHE A 460 -23.08 -2.21 -25.49
C PHE A 460 -24.53 -2.18 -25.96
N ASN A 461 -25.28 -1.17 -25.52
CA ASN A 461 -26.64 -0.91 -25.96
C ASN A 461 -26.61 0.19 -27.01
N ASP A 462 -27.00 -0.17 -28.22
CA ASP A 462 -27.14 0.72 -29.34
C ASP A 462 -28.52 1.38 -29.31
N ALA A 463 -28.57 2.70 -29.18
CA ALA A 463 -29.78 3.47 -29.42
C ALA A 463 -30.14 3.52 -30.93
N GLY A 464 -30.03 2.38 -31.65
CA GLY A 464 -30.23 2.24 -33.09
C GLY A 464 -29.00 2.54 -33.96
N LEU A 465 -27.81 2.75 -33.38
CA LEU A 465 -26.56 3.04 -34.09
C LEU A 465 -25.56 1.87 -33.96
N PRO A 466 -24.83 1.50 -35.02
CA PRO A 466 -23.85 0.42 -34.92
C PRO A 466 -22.79 0.72 -33.86
N ALA A 467 -22.40 -0.30 -33.10
CA ALA A 467 -21.38 -0.18 -32.07
C ALA A 467 -20.10 0.49 -32.64
N PRO A 468 -19.49 1.43 -31.91
CA PRO A 468 -18.33 2.14 -32.41
C PRO A 468 -17.14 1.17 -32.49
N ARG A 469 -16.29 1.31 -33.52
CA ARG A 469 -15.11 0.47 -33.68
C ARG A 469 -14.00 0.89 -32.71
N LEU A 470 -14.09 0.47 -31.46
CA LEU A 470 -13.07 0.75 -30.45
C LEU A 470 -11.89 -0.22 -30.61
N THR A 471 -10.71 0.33 -30.90
CA THR A 471 -9.48 -0.42 -31.10
C THR A 471 -8.59 -0.39 -29.87
N CYS A 472 -8.57 0.74 -29.14
CA CYS A 472 -7.69 1.01 -28.00
C CYS A 472 -8.38 1.79 -26.88
N ILE A 473 -8.02 1.48 -25.64
CA ILE A 473 -8.33 2.30 -24.47
C ILE A 473 -7.11 3.16 -24.12
N PHE A 474 -7.32 4.46 -23.96
CA PHE A 474 -6.31 5.40 -23.52
C PHE A 474 -6.58 5.86 -22.09
N ASP A 475 -5.85 5.29 -21.13
CA ASP A 475 -5.88 5.66 -19.73
C ASP A 475 -4.93 6.83 -19.45
N ALA A 476 -5.49 8.04 -19.48
CA ALA A 476 -4.79 9.27 -19.15
C ALA A 476 -4.86 9.54 -17.63
N GLY A 477 -4.40 8.57 -16.85
CA GLY A 477 -4.31 8.64 -15.39
C GLY A 477 -5.60 8.32 -14.63
N PHE A 478 -6.67 7.89 -15.30
CA PHE A 478 -7.92 7.48 -14.67
C PHE A 478 -7.70 6.34 -13.69
N VAL A 479 -7.04 5.25 -14.12
CA VAL A 479 -6.80 4.09 -13.24
C VAL A 479 -5.83 4.48 -12.12
N PHE A 480 -4.73 5.15 -12.48
CA PHE A 480 -3.73 5.61 -11.51
C PHE A 480 -4.35 6.46 -10.38
N ARG A 481 -5.24 7.39 -10.73
CA ARG A 481 -5.89 8.32 -9.81
C ARG A 481 -7.07 7.67 -9.08
N GLY A 482 -7.85 6.81 -9.72
CA GLY A 482 -8.93 6.06 -9.04
C GLY A 482 -8.41 5.17 -7.92
N PHE A 483 -7.15 4.72 -7.99
CA PHE A 483 -6.48 4.02 -6.89
C PHE A 483 -5.88 4.94 -5.82
N ARG A 484 -5.88 6.26 -6.01
CA ARG A 484 -5.45 7.22 -5.00
C ARG A 484 -6.45 7.18 -3.85
N GLY A 485 -5.98 6.84 -2.65
CA GLY A 485 -6.84 6.70 -1.48
C GLY A 485 -7.50 5.34 -1.30
N ARG A 486 -7.49 4.42 -2.29
CA ARG A 486 -8.04 3.06 -2.12
C ARG A 486 -7.01 2.08 -1.51
N SER A 487 -7.47 1.23 -0.59
CA SER A 487 -6.66 0.24 0.15
C SER A 487 -6.30 -1.00 -0.70
N LYS A 488 -7.12 -1.31 -1.71
CA LYS A 488 -6.95 -2.46 -2.61
C LYS A 488 -5.83 -2.23 -3.63
N LYS A 489 -4.59 -2.46 -3.19
CA LYS A 489 -3.42 -2.61 -4.08
C LYS A 489 -3.07 -4.09 -4.31
N ASN A 490 -4.07 -4.96 -4.29
CA ASN A 490 -3.89 -6.37 -4.61
C ASN A 490 -3.75 -6.51 -6.14
N PRO A 491 -2.71 -7.21 -6.65
CA PRO A 491 -2.60 -7.52 -8.05
C PRO A 491 -3.84 -8.11 -8.71
N THR A 492 -4.61 -8.94 -7.99
CA THR A 492 -5.81 -9.58 -8.51
C THR A 492 -6.91 -8.56 -8.86
N PHE A 493 -7.12 -7.54 -8.02
CA PHE A 493 -8.11 -6.50 -8.30
C PHE A 493 -7.75 -5.63 -9.51
N PHE A 494 -6.46 -5.29 -9.66
CA PHE A 494 -5.97 -4.62 -10.87
C PHE A 494 -6.25 -5.44 -12.13
N ARG A 495 -6.07 -6.76 -12.08
CA ARG A 495 -6.40 -7.64 -13.21
C ARG A 495 -7.88 -7.60 -13.53
N TYR A 496 -8.76 -7.58 -12.53
CA TYR A 496 -10.20 -7.47 -12.79
C TYR A 496 -10.56 -6.13 -13.44
N VAL A 497 -10.02 -5.00 -12.97
CA VAL A 497 -10.22 -3.70 -13.62
C VAL A 497 -9.81 -3.76 -15.09
N TYR A 498 -8.62 -4.29 -15.40
CA TYR A 498 -8.14 -4.36 -16.78
C TYR A 498 -8.89 -5.36 -17.65
N ARG A 499 -9.32 -6.50 -17.09
CA ARG A 499 -10.22 -7.43 -17.78
C ARG A 499 -11.53 -6.74 -18.13
N THR A 500 -12.11 -5.97 -17.21
CA THR A 500 -13.32 -5.18 -17.48
C THR A 500 -13.07 -4.14 -18.57
N LEU A 501 -11.92 -3.45 -18.55
CA LEU A 501 -11.51 -2.54 -19.64
C LEU A 501 -11.42 -3.28 -21.00
N ASP A 502 -10.82 -4.47 -21.04
CA ASP A 502 -10.77 -5.28 -22.27
C ASP A 502 -12.16 -5.66 -22.79
N ARG A 503 -13.12 -5.88 -21.89
CA ARG A 503 -14.51 -6.19 -22.25
C ARG A 503 -15.23 -5.02 -22.92
N PHE A 504 -14.88 -3.76 -22.64
CA PHE A 504 -15.38 -2.62 -23.42
C PHE A 504 -14.94 -2.71 -24.88
N LEU A 505 -13.67 -3.05 -25.13
CA LEU A 505 -13.19 -3.25 -26.50
C LEU A 505 -13.87 -4.45 -27.15
N ALA A 506 -14.06 -5.54 -26.42
CA ALA A 506 -14.73 -6.73 -26.95
C ALA A 506 -16.20 -6.46 -27.33
N ALA A 507 -16.92 -5.67 -26.53
CA ALA A 507 -18.31 -5.28 -26.81
C ALA A 507 -18.45 -4.40 -28.06
N CYS A 508 -17.36 -3.75 -28.47
CA CYS A 508 -17.31 -2.80 -29.58
C CYS A 508 -16.52 -3.32 -30.80
N ARG A 509 -16.05 -4.57 -30.79
CA ARG A 509 -15.26 -5.16 -31.88
C ARG A 509 -16.13 -6.07 -32.76
N SER A 510 -15.94 -5.94 -34.08
CA SER A 510 -16.40 -6.94 -35.04
C SER A 510 -15.50 -8.17 -35.00
N VAL A 511 -16.06 -9.37 -35.19
CA VAL A 511 -15.38 -10.67 -35.17
C VAL A 511 -14.20 -10.76 -36.18
N THR A 512 -14.14 -9.84 -37.15
CA THR A 512 -13.17 -9.85 -38.25
C THR A 512 -11.91 -8.99 -38.05
N ASP A 513 -11.80 -8.20 -36.97
CA ASP A 513 -10.70 -7.25 -36.80
C ASP A 513 -9.47 -7.85 -36.10
N ASN A 514 -8.49 -8.29 -36.90
CA ASN A 514 -7.15 -8.65 -36.44
C ASN A 514 -6.33 -7.38 -36.16
N ASN A 515 -6.62 -6.70 -35.05
CA ASN A 515 -5.87 -5.51 -34.68
C ASN A 515 -4.46 -5.89 -34.17
N THR A 516 -3.43 -5.31 -34.79
CA THR A 516 -2.02 -5.44 -34.40
C THR A 516 -1.56 -4.33 -33.46
N GLY A 517 -2.39 -3.30 -33.23
CA GLY A 517 -2.09 -2.17 -32.35
C GLY A 517 -2.23 -2.51 -30.85
N PRO A 518 -1.77 -1.61 -29.96
CA PRO A 518 -1.97 -1.76 -28.53
C PRO A 518 -3.48 -1.72 -28.21
N SER A 519 -3.92 -2.60 -27.32
CA SER A 519 -5.31 -2.58 -26.83
C SER A 519 -5.48 -1.59 -25.68
N LEU A 520 -4.40 -1.28 -24.96
CA LEU A 520 -4.42 -0.33 -23.85
C LEU A 520 -3.14 0.51 -23.86
N ILE A 521 -3.28 1.83 -23.74
CA ILE A 521 -2.19 2.78 -23.54
C ILE A 521 -2.44 3.50 -22.22
N CYS A 522 -1.46 3.49 -21.32
CA CYS A 522 -1.54 4.14 -20.02
C CYS A 522 -0.45 5.21 -19.87
N LEU A 523 -0.83 6.40 -19.37
CA LEU A 523 0.09 7.44 -18.94
C LEU A 523 0.15 7.53 -17.41
N THR A 524 1.37 7.57 -16.87
CA THR A 524 1.57 7.70 -15.42
C THR A 524 2.87 8.43 -15.08
N PRO A 525 2.89 9.26 -14.01
CA PRO A 525 4.11 9.91 -13.53
C PRO A 525 5.06 8.94 -12.79
N ARG A 526 4.72 7.65 -12.67
CA ARG A 526 5.50 6.67 -11.89
C ARG A 526 6.09 5.57 -12.75
N LYS A 527 7.43 5.47 -12.72
CA LYS A 527 8.24 4.44 -13.41
C LYS A 527 7.90 2.98 -13.06
N ARG A 528 7.24 2.75 -11.91
CA ARG A 528 6.96 1.42 -11.38
C ARG A 528 5.51 1.22 -10.99
N TRP A 529 4.61 2.05 -11.53
CA TRP A 529 3.19 1.86 -11.28
C TRP A 529 2.71 0.50 -11.78
N TYR A 530 3.22 0.07 -12.95
CA TYR A 530 2.93 -1.23 -13.55
C TYR A 530 4.11 -2.20 -13.37
N LYS A 531 4.03 -3.07 -12.37
CA LYS A 531 4.79 -4.32 -12.38
C LYS A 531 4.09 -5.34 -13.29
N LYS A 532 4.86 -6.20 -13.97
CA LYS A 532 4.31 -7.27 -14.82
C LYS A 532 3.23 -8.09 -14.11
N GLU A 533 3.40 -8.38 -12.82
CA GLU A 533 2.42 -9.14 -12.02
C GLU A 533 0.97 -8.58 -12.05
N PHE A 534 0.77 -7.30 -12.36
CA PHE A 534 -0.55 -6.67 -12.49
C PHE A 534 -1.25 -6.91 -13.84
N LEU A 535 -0.49 -7.27 -14.90
CA LEU A 535 -0.99 -7.43 -16.29
C LEU A 535 -0.61 -8.78 -16.94
N ALA A 536 0.25 -9.58 -16.28
CA ALA A 536 1.11 -10.60 -16.89
C ALA A 536 0.47 -11.82 -17.56
N HIS A 537 -0.84 -12.04 -17.42
CA HIS A 537 -1.46 -13.23 -17.99
C HIS A 537 -1.90 -13.03 -19.46
N ASP A 538 -2.40 -11.84 -19.81
CA ASP A 538 -3.08 -11.61 -21.10
C ASP A 538 -2.41 -10.56 -22.01
N TYR A 539 -1.45 -9.78 -21.49
CA TYR A 539 -0.82 -8.67 -22.23
C TYR A 539 0.72 -8.74 -22.27
N ASP A 540 1.29 -8.34 -23.40
CA ASP A 540 2.69 -7.94 -23.51
C ASP A 540 2.82 -6.42 -23.35
N THR A 541 3.63 -5.99 -22.38
CA THR A 541 3.77 -4.56 -22.02
C THR A 541 5.08 -3.99 -22.54
N GLN A 542 5.01 -2.91 -23.31
CA GLN A 542 6.14 -2.06 -23.70
C GLN A 542 6.10 -0.75 -22.91
N SER A 543 7.20 -0.38 -22.26
CA SER A 543 7.31 0.88 -21.51
C SER A 543 8.23 1.87 -22.22
N LEU A 544 7.75 3.08 -22.47
CA LEU A 544 8.52 4.19 -23.01
C LEU A 544 8.64 5.28 -21.93
N ALA A 545 9.87 5.73 -21.66
CA ALA A 545 10.08 6.89 -20.79
C ALA A 545 10.03 8.15 -21.66
N MET A 546 9.11 9.06 -21.36
CA MET A 546 8.99 10.33 -22.06
C MET A 546 9.76 11.37 -21.25
N LYS A 547 10.82 11.93 -21.85
CA LYS A 547 11.52 13.06 -21.26
C LYS A 547 10.74 14.32 -21.63
N GLU A 548 10.14 14.98 -20.64
CA GLU A 548 9.66 16.34 -20.85
C GLU A 548 10.87 17.28 -21.04
N PRO A 549 10.76 18.28 -21.94
CA PRO A 549 11.83 19.24 -22.20
C PRO A 549 12.06 20.28 -21.07
N SER A 550 11.28 20.27 -19.99
CA SER A 550 11.44 21.14 -18.81
C SER A 550 11.61 20.32 -17.52
N GLU A 551 11.98 20.96 -16.40
CA GLU A 551 12.29 20.38 -15.07
C GLU A 551 11.10 19.68 -14.35
N GLY A 552 10.22 19.00 -15.12
CA GLY A 552 9.05 18.28 -14.64
C GLY A 552 9.33 16.84 -14.19
N THR A 553 8.35 16.24 -13.50
CA THR A 553 8.38 14.82 -13.11
C THR A 553 8.27 13.96 -14.38
N PRO A 554 9.16 12.97 -14.60
CA PRO A 554 9.15 12.19 -15.83
C PRO A 554 7.84 11.41 -16.00
N LEU A 555 7.24 11.54 -17.19
CA LEU A 555 6.07 10.78 -17.61
C LEU A 555 6.49 9.45 -18.24
N TYR A 556 5.73 8.40 -17.93
CA TYR A 556 5.92 7.06 -18.47
C TYR A 556 4.68 6.63 -19.22
N MET A 557 4.88 6.19 -20.46
CA MET A 557 3.85 5.60 -21.31
C MET A 557 4.02 4.09 -21.33
N TYR A 558 2.93 3.36 -21.13
CA TYR A 558 2.89 1.91 -21.20
C TYR A 558 1.89 1.49 -22.28
N CYS A 559 2.39 0.78 -23.29
CA CYS A 559 1.59 0.20 -24.36
C CYS A 559 1.41 -1.30 -24.08
N CYS A 560 0.16 -1.76 -23.99
CA CYS A 560 -0.18 -3.15 -23.73
C CYS A 560 -0.81 -3.78 -24.97
N PHE A 561 -0.18 -4.85 -25.45
CA PHE A 561 -0.62 -5.62 -26.62
C PHE A 561 -1.24 -6.93 -26.14
N LYS A 562 -2.46 -7.22 -26.61
CA LYS A 562 -3.14 -8.48 -26.27
C LYS A 562 -2.42 -9.64 -26.95
N ARG A 563 -2.13 -10.70 -26.21
CA ARG A 563 -1.51 -11.91 -26.80
C ARG A 563 -2.50 -12.58 -27.74
N HIS A 564 -2.15 -12.68 -29.02
CA HIS A 564 -2.95 -13.42 -29.99
C HIS A 564 -2.94 -14.91 -29.63
N ALA A 565 -4.14 -15.52 -29.55
CA ALA A 565 -4.35 -16.93 -29.20
C ALA A 565 -3.67 -17.93 -30.16
N LEU A 566 -3.04 -17.47 -31.25
CA LEU A 566 -2.22 -18.30 -32.13
C LEU A 566 -0.96 -18.83 -31.43
N SER A 567 -0.49 -18.22 -30.34
CA SER A 567 0.55 -18.83 -29.51
C SER A 567 0.02 -19.85 -28.50
N ALA A 568 -1.30 -19.91 -28.28
CA ALA A 568 -1.93 -20.88 -27.37
C ALA A 568 -2.08 -22.27 -28.02
N LYS A 569 -1.99 -22.40 -29.35
CA LYS A 569 -1.94 -23.71 -30.02
C LYS A 569 -0.60 -24.45 -29.85
N VAL A 570 0.42 -23.80 -29.28
CA VAL A 570 1.64 -24.49 -28.79
C VAL A 570 1.53 -24.84 -27.30
N GLN A 571 0.45 -24.40 -26.61
CA GLN A 571 0.28 -24.59 -25.16
C GLN A 571 -1.05 -25.26 -24.75
N SER A 572 -1.95 -25.60 -25.68
CA SER A 572 -3.23 -26.27 -25.36
C SER A 572 -3.29 -27.75 -25.75
N SER A 573 -2.15 -28.43 -25.81
CA SER A 573 -2.10 -29.89 -25.89
C SER A 573 -1.32 -30.48 -24.72
N MET A 574 -1.63 -30.10 -23.49
CA MET A 574 -1.30 -30.91 -22.30
C MET A 574 -2.34 -30.66 -21.20
N THR A 575 -3.51 -31.26 -21.37
CA THR A 575 -4.24 -31.84 -20.25
C THR A 575 -4.36 -33.32 -20.54
N GLU A 576 -3.33 -34.07 -20.14
CA GLU A 576 -3.44 -35.46 -19.72
C GLU A 576 -2.09 -35.93 -19.12
N THR A 577 -2.14 -36.26 -17.82
CA THR A 577 -1.27 -37.21 -17.11
C THR A 577 0.22 -36.89 -16.88
N SER A 578 0.53 -36.53 -15.63
CA SER A 578 1.69 -36.98 -14.83
C SER A 578 3.13 -36.92 -15.38
N SER A 579 3.53 -35.93 -16.21
CA SER A 579 4.93 -35.85 -16.71
C SER A 579 5.64 -34.48 -16.65
N GLU A 580 4.96 -33.38 -16.30
CA GLU A 580 5.52 -32.01 -16.43
C GLU A 580 6.58 -31.61 -15.38
N SER A 581 6.56 -32.17 -14.16
CA SER A 581 7.56 -31.83 -13.13
C SER A 581 8.97 -32.35 -13.45
N THR A 582 9.05 -33.37 -14.31
CA THR A 582 10.32 -33.92 -14.81
C THR A 582 11.03 -32.90 -15.71
N ASN A 583 10.30 -32.20 -16.57
CA ASN A 583 10.88 -31.30 -17.59
C ASN A 583 11.51 -30.04 -16.99
N THR A 584 10.86 -29.40 -16.01
CA THR A 584 11.42 -28.20 -15.35
C THR A 584 12.66 -28.51 -14.52
N ARG A 585 12.68 -29.67 -13.87
CA ARG A 585 13.84 -30.19 -13.13
C ARG A 585 15.00 -30.50 -14.07
N ASP A 586 14.75 -31.16 -15.19
CA ASP A 586 15.77 -31.52 -16.18
C ASP A 586 16.40 -30.26 -16.81
N VAL A 587 15.58 -29.28 -17.20
CA VAL A 587 16.07 -27.98 -17.71
C VAL A 587 16.93 -27.24 -16.68
N ALA A 588 16.56 -27.29 -15.40
CA ALA A 588 17.33 -26.67 -14.32
C ALA A 588 18.65 -27.42 -14.05
N LEU A 589 18.67 -28.75 -14.15
CA LEU A 589 19.86 -29.60 -14.06
C LEU A 589 20.84 -29.33 -15.22
N GLU A 590 20.35 -29.31 -16.45
CA GLU A 590 21.16 -28.99 -17.64
C GLU A 590 21.77 -27.60 -17.53
N THR A 591 20.96 -26.61 -17.13
CA THR A 591 21.44 -25.24 -16.91
C THR A 591 22.54 -25.19 -15.85
N TRP A 592 22.39 -25.94 -14.75
CA TRP A 592 23.41 -26.00 -13.70
C TRP A 592 24.70 -26.69 -14.17
N LEU A 593 24.61 -27.78 -14.93
CA LEU A 593 25.78 -28.47 -15.51
C LEU A 593 26.55 -27.54 -16.46
N GLU A 594 25.84 -26.78 -17.28
CA GLU A 594 26.45 -25.80 -18.18
C GLU A 594 27.15 -24.67 -17.40
N LEU A 595 26.53 -24.16 -16.34
CA LEU A 595 27.15 -23.18 -15.44
C LEU A 595 28.43 -23.72 -14.78
N LYS A 596 28.39 -24.97 -14.29
CA LYS A 596 29.54 -25.65 -13.69
C LYS A 596 30.68 -25.81 -14.69
N ARG A 597 30.37 -26.23 -15.92
CA ARG A 597 31.34 -26.36 -17.02
C ARG A 597 32.00 -25.02 -17.32
N ARG A 598 31.22 -23.95 -17.52
CA ARG A 598 31.75 -22.61 -17.79
C ARG A 598 32.62 -22.08 -16.65
N LEU A 599 32.19 -22.28 -15.39
CA LEU A 599 32.96 -21.89 -14.22
C LEU A 599 34.32 -22.61 -14.18
N SER A 600 34.34 -23.92 -14.39
CA SER A 600 35.59 -24.72 -14.42
C SER A 600 36.51 -24.28 -15.55
N THR A 601 35.99 -24.10 -16.77
CA THR A 601 36.78 -23.59 -17.91
C THR A 601 37.37 -22.22 -17.61
N ARG A 602 36.59 -21.31 -17.03
CA ARG A 602 37.07 -19.96 -16.72
C ARG A 602 38.10 -19.95 -15.60
N LYS A 603 37.90 -20.77 -14.55
CA LYS A 603 38.89 -20.95 -13.46
C LYS A 603 40.21 -21.50 -13.99
N PHE A 604 40.16 -22.53 -14.84
CA PHE A 604 41.35 -23.13 -15.44
C PHE A 604 42.14 -22.11 -16.28
N GLY A 605 41.44 -21.29 -17.09
CA GLY A 605 42.06 -20.22 -17.87
C GLY A 605 42.68 -19.09 -17.04
N LEU A 606 42.37 -19.01 -15.74
CA LEU A 606 42.81 -17.94 -14.82
C LEU A 606 43.68 -18.47 -13.66
N ALA A 607 44.08 -19.75 -13.65
CA ALA A 607 44.58 -20.48 -12.49
C ALA A 607 45.71 -19.78 -11.69
N ASN A 608 46.57 -18.99 -12.34
CA ASN A 608 47.69 -18.28 -11.69
C ASN A 608 47.43 -16.78 -11.46
N LYS A 609 46.22 -16.27 -11.76
CA LYS A 609 45.86 -14.83 -11.72
C LYS A 609 44.60 -14.54 -10.90
N LEU A 610 44.05 -15.55 -10.22
CA LEU A 610 42.78 -15.47 -9.52
C LEU A 610 42.97 -15.20 -8.03
N ILE A 611 42.47 -14.07 -7.55
CA ILE A 611 42.45 -13.75 -6.12
C ILE A 611 41.22 -14.39 -5.49
N ILE A 612 41.37 -15.16 -4.41
CA ILE A 612 40.24 -15.72 -3.67
C ILE A 612 39.77 -14.68 -2.66
N ILE A 613 38.51 -14.25 -2.79
CA ILE A 613 37.84 -13.36 -1.85
C ILE A 613 37.01 -14.23 -0.91
N ASP A 614 37.65 -14.61 0.19
CA ASP A 614 37.05 -15.36 1.29
C ASP A 614 36.87 -14.52 2.55
N SER A 615 37.50 -13.33 2.61
CA SER A 615 37.58 -12.45 3.77
C SER A 615 37.51 -10.95 3.37
N PRO A 616 37.15 -10.05 4.29
CA PRO A 616 37.24 -8.60 4.10
C PRO A 616 38.62 -8.12 3.64
N ASP A 617 39.69 -8.66 4.23
CA ASP A 617 41.07 -8.28 3.89
C ASP A 617 41.42 -8.68 2.46
N ALA A 618 41.02 -9.88 2.03
CA ALA A 618 41.19 -10.33 0.65
C ALA A 618 40.40 -9.44 -0.34
N ARG A 619 39.22 -8.96 0.06
CA ARG A 619 38.42 -8.00 -0.73
C ARG A 619 39.12 -6.66 -0.86
N MET A 620 39.64 -6.11 0.24
CA MET A 620 40.38 -4.83 0.22
C MET A 620 41.65 -4.94 -0.62
N LYS A 621 42.40 -6.04 -0.46
CA LYS A 621 43.59 -6.32 -1.27
C LYS A 621 43.24 -6.38 -2.76
N ALA A 622 42.17 -7.09 -3.15
CA ALA A 622 41.75 -7.17 -4.54
C ALA A 622 41.35 -5.81 -5.13
N ALA A 623 40.74 -4.92 -4.31
CA ALA A 623 40.41 -3.56 -4.73
C ALA A 623 41.67 -2.69 -4.91
N LEU A 624 42.62 -2.75 -3.97
CA LEU A 624 43.89 -2.02 -4.05
C LEU A 624 44.74 -2.50 -5.23
N ASP A 625 44.80 -3.81 -5.46
CA ASP A 625 45.52 -4.40 -6.60
C ASP A 625 44.89 -3.92 -7.93
N GLN A 626 43.55 -3.74 -7.98
CA GLN A 626 42.87 -3.19 -9.16
C GLN A 626 43.15 -1.70 -9.35
N GLU A 627 43.23 -0.92 -8.28
CA GLU A 627 43.60 0.50 -8.34
C GLU A 627 45.02 0.69 -8.85
N ARG A 628 45.96 -0.10 -8.33
CA ARG A 628 47.35 -0.11 -8.80
C ARG A 628 47.44 -0.50 -10.27
N ALA A 629 46.71 -1.53 -10.68
CA ALA A 629 46.67 -1.98 -12.07
C ALA A 629 46.08 -0.94 -13.04
N VAL A 630 45.19 -0.06 -12.56
CA VAL A 630 44.67 1.08 -13.34
C VAL A 630 45.67 2.23 -13.39
N ALA A 631 46.36 2.52 -12.28
CA ALA A 631 47.36 3.60 -12.21
C ALA A 631 48.62 3.30 -13.03
N GLU A 632 49.01 2.03 -13.18
CA GLU A 632 50.19 1.58 -13.93
C GLU A 632 49.92 1.37 -15.43
N ALA A 633 48.68 1.54 -15.90
CA ALA A 633 48.33 1.31 -17.30
C ALA A 633 48.74 2.53 -18.17
N PRO A 634 49.63 2.37 -19.17
CA PRO A 634 49.97 3.45 -20.10
C PRO A 634 48.76 3.79 -21.00
N ASP A 635 48.55 5.08 -21.27
CA ASP A 635 47.41 5.67 -22.00
C ASP A 635 47.19 5.15 -23.45
N THR A 636 48.02 4.24 -23.94
CA THR A 636 48.10 3.89 -25.37
C THR A 636 47.71 2.46 -25.76
N PHE A 637 47.23 1.60 -24.85
CA PHE A 637 46.66 0.29 -25.25
C PHE A 637 45.38 -0.08 -24.50
N ALA A 638 44.32 -0.39 -25.27
CA ALA A 638 42.93 -0.64 -24.87
C ALA A 638 42.68 -1.96 -24.10
N GLY A 639 43.61 -2.36 -23.22
CA GLY A 639 43.48 -3.54 -22.38
C GLY A 639 43.74 -3.21 -20.92
N PHE A 640 42.75 -2.60 -20.23
CA PHE A 640 42.84 -2.42 -18.78
C PHE A 640 43.21 -3.76 -18.13
N ARG A 641 44.29 -3.77 -17.34
CA ARG A 641 44.74 -4.96 -16.62
C ARG A 641 43.67 -5.28 -15.55
N LYS A 642 42.81 -6.25 -15.89
CA LYS A 642 41.74 -6.74 -15.02
C LYS A 642 42.32 -7.60 -13.90
N VAL A 643 41.99 -7.26 -12.66
CA VAL A 643 42.26 -8.10 -11.49
C VAL A 643 41.11 -9.08 -11.33
N TYR A 644 41.41 -10.35 -11.61
CA TYR A 644 40.45 -11.43 -11.55
C TYR A 644 40.32 -11.96 -10.12
N ALA A 645 39.08 -12.16 -9.69
CA ALA A 645 38.78 -12.66 -8.36
C ALA A 645 37.67 -13.72 -8.39
N GLN A 646 37.76 -14.64 -7.43
CA GLN A 646 36.74 -15.63 -7.11
C GLN A 646 36.11 -15.26 -5.78
N ALA A 647 34.79 -15.16 -5.74
CA ALA A 647 34.04 -14.99 -4.51
C ALA A 647 33.13 -16.20 -4.27
N THR A 648 33.10 -16.68 -3.03
CA THR A 648 32.18 -17.74 -2.60
C THR A 648 31.40 -17.27 -1.38
N GLY A 649 30.09 -17.49 -1.37
CA GLY A 649 29.28 -17.07 -0.24
C GLY A 649 27.78 -17.29 -0.44
N THR A 650 27.00 -16.85 0.55
CA THR A 650 25.56 -17.01 0.58
C THR A 650 24.86 -15.78 0.01
N ILE A 651 23.86 -15.99 -0.84
CA ILE A 651 23.10 -14.90 -1.45
C ILE A 651 22.15 -14.28 -0.44
N THR A 652 22.36 -13.00 -0.13
CA THR A 652 21.50 -12.24 0.79
C THR A 652 20.39 -11.48 0.07
N ARG A 653 20.64 -11.08 -1.18
CA ARG A 653 19.68 -10.31 -2.00
C ARG A 653 19.95 -10.47 -3.49
N VAL A 654 18.88 -10.52 -4.29
CA VAL A 654 18.92 -10.50 -5.76
C VAL A 654 18.08 -9.33 -6.26
N ARG A 655 18.60 -8.54 -7.20
CA ARG A 655 17.88 -7.47 -7.91
C ARG A 655 18.01 -7.71 -9.41
N ARG A 656 16.89 -7.93 -10.09
CA ARG A 656 16.84 -8.23 -11.53
C ARG A 656 16.39 -7.00 -12.32
N PHE A 657 16.94 -6.83 -13.52
CA PHE A 657 16.60 -5.74 -14.43
C PHE A 657 16.20 -6.33 -15.79
N SER A 658 15.26 -5.68 -16.47
CA SER A 658 14.71 -6.14 -17.76
C SER A 658 15.70 -6.09 -18.92
N ASN A 659 16.84 -5.43 -18.75
CA ASN A 659 17.88 -5.25 -19.78
C ASN A 659 18.94 -6.37 -19.80
N GLY A 660 18.66 -7.55 -19.24
CA GLY A 660 19.65 -8.63 -19.16
C GLY A 660 20.76 -8.35 -18.15
N SER A 661 20.45 -7.65 -17.05
CA SER A 661 21.38 -7.43 -15.96
C SER A 661 20.77 -7.74 -14.59
N ALA A 662 21.61 -8.10 -13.62
CA ALA A 662 21.19 -8.37 -12.25
C ALA A 662 22.30 -8.01 -11.24
N PHE A 663 21.92 -7.51 -10.07
CA PHE A 663 22.82 -7.35 -8.93
C PHE A 663 22.53 -8.43 -7.90
N VAL A 664 23.58 -9.14 -7.47
CA VAL A 664 23.51 -10.15 -6.40
C VAL A 664 24.37 -9.69 -5.24
N SER A 665 23.83 -9.70 -4.02
CA SER A 665 24.57 -9.38 -2.80
C SER A 665 25.00 -10.68 -2.13
N LEU A 666 26.31 -10.89 -2.03
CA LEU A 666 26.93 -12.11 -1.51
C LEU A 666 27.51 -11.86 -0.11
N ALA A 667 27.06 -12.61 0.89
CA ALA A 667 27.69 -12.66 2.20
C ALA A 667 28.80 -13.71 2.18
N LEU A 668 30.03 -13.33 2.52
CA LEU A 668 31.19 -14.23 2.49
C LEU A 668 31.16 -15.13 3.74
N ALA A 669 31.57 -16.39 3.60
CA ALA A 669 31.47 -17.40 4.65
C ALA A 669 32.20 -17.04 5.96
N SER A 670 33.27 -16.25 5.89
CA SER A 670 34.04 -15.81 7.07
C SER A 670 33.53 -14.51 7.72
N SER A 671 32.62 -13.76 7.09
CA SER A 671 32.26 -12.41 7.55
C SER A 671 31.03 -12.45 8.46
N ARG A 672 31.23 -12.40 9.78
CA ARG A 672 30.14 -12.19 10.74
C ARG A 672 29.65 -10.73 10.83
N CYS A 673 30.30 -9.77 10.16
CA CYS A 673 29.98 -8.35 10.41
C CYS A 673 30.41 -7.36 9.31
N GLU A 674 30.14 -7.60 8.02
CA GLU A 674 30.40 -6.56 6.98
C GLU A 674 29.40 -6.52 5.81
N ARG A 675 29.43 -5.38 5.09
CA ARG A 675 28.59 -5.11 3.90
C ARG A 675 28.79 -6.21 2.84
N PRO A 676 27.71 -6.83 2.32
CA PRO A 676 27.83 -7.91 1.36
C PRO A 676 28.56 -7.47 0.09
N LEU A 677 29.36 -8.37 -0.49
CA LEU A 677 30.01 -8.15 -1.77
C LEU A 677 28.94 -8.04 -2.87
N GLN A 678 28.98 -6.96 -3.63
CA GLN A 678 28.08 -6.80 -4.78
C GLN A 678 28.67 -7.52 -5.99
N LEU A 679 27.89 -8.43 -6.57
CA LEU A 679 28.13 -9.05 -7.86
C LEU A 679 27.25 -8.37 -8.89
N PHE A 680 27.80 -8.04 -10.05
CA PHE A 680 27.03 -7.57 -11.20
C PHE A 680 27.06 -8.62 -12.29
N LEU A 681 25.88 -9.11 -12.62
CA LEU A 681 25.61 -10.06 -13.68
C LEU A 681 25.14 -9.27 -14.88
N GLN A 682 25.85 -9.38 -15.99
CA GLN A 682 25.47 -8.75 -17.24
C GLN A 682 25.52 -9.80 -18.34
N ARG A 683 24.44 -9.92 -19.11
CA ARG A 683 24.30 -10.90 -20.19
C ARG A 683 25.48 -10.88 -21.15
N GLU A 684 25.93 -9.69 -21.55
CA GLU A 684 27.06 -9.51 -22.47
C GLU A 684 28.37 -10.02 -21.87
N THR A 685 28.61 -9.78 -20.58
CA THR A 685 29.83 -10.24 -19.89
C THR A 685 29.83 -11.75 -19.64
N LEU A 686 28.66 -12.33 -19.41
CA LEU A 686 28.47 -13.78 -19.19
C LEU A 686 28.42 -14.59 -20.50
N GLY A 687 28.28 -13.91 -21.65
CA GLY A 687 28.06 -14.56 -22.94
C GLY A 687 26.81 -15.43 -22.95
N PHE A 688 25.72 -14.95 -22.33
CA PHE A 688 24.43 -15.66 -22.26
C PHE A 688 23.46 -15.16 -23.33
N SER A 689 22.61 -16.04 -23.85
CA SER A 689 21.41 -15.63 -24.58
C SER A 689 20.39 -14.98 -23.63
N ILE A 690 19.37 -14.31 -24.17
CA ILE A 690 18.28 -13.74 -23.35
C ILE A 690 17.58 -14.84 -22.55
N SER A 691 17.29 -15.98 -23.19
CA SER A 691 16.64 -17.13 -22.56
C SER A 691 17.50 -17.73 -21.44
N MET A 692 18.78 -18.00 -21.72
CA MET A 692 19.72 -18.55 -20.72
C MET A 692 19.88 -17.60 -19.52
N PHE A 693 19.98 -16.28 -19.77
CA PHE A 693 20.07 -15.32 -18.68
C PHE A 693 18.80 -15.28 -17.83
N ALA A 694 17.62 -15.35 -18.46
CA ALA A 694 16.35 -15.39 -17.74
C ALA A 694 16.23 -16.65 -16.87
N THR A 695 16.61 -17.82 -17.41
CA THR A 695 16.63 -19.09 -16.68
C THR A 695 17.59 -19.02 -15.49
N VAL A 696 18.85 -18.65 -15.71
CA VAL A 696 19.85 -18.53 -14.63
C VAL A 696 19.44 -17.51 -13.58
N ALA A 697 18.93 -16.34 -13.99
CA ALA A 697 18.44 -15.34 -13.05
C ALA A 697 17.24 -15.85 -12.24
N GLY A 698 16.39 -16.72 -12.81
CA GLY A 698 15.28 -17.38 -12.12
C GLY A 698 15.72 -18.47 -11.13
N LEU A 699 16.80 -19.18 -11.43
CA LEU A 699 17.37 -20.23 -10.56
C LEU A 699 18.00 -19.66 -9.28
N ILE A 700 18.61 -18.48 -9.36
CA ILE A 700 19.32 -17.87 -8.22
C ILE A 700 18.32 -17.34 -7.18
N ARG A 701 18.37 -17.87 -5.95
CA ARG A 701 17.50 -17.45 -4.82
C ARG A 701 18.31 -16.93 -3.64
N LYS A 702 17.63 -16.21 -2.74
CA LYS A 702 18.19 -15.81 -1.44
C LYS A 702 18.41 -17.08 -0.61
N GLY A 703 19.57 -17.18 0.05
CA GLY A 703 19.97 -18.33 0.85
C GLY A 703 20.84 -19.35 0.10
N ASP A 704 20.89 -19.28 -1.24
CA ASP A 704 21.75 -20.18 -2.00
C ASP A 704 23.23 -19.83 -1.82
N GLU A 705 24.07 -20.86 -1.82
CA GLU A 705 25.51 -20.69 -1.90
C GLU A 705 25.94 -20.53 -3.38
N LEU A 706 26.74 -19.52 -3.66
CA LEU A 706 27.15 -19.14 -5.01
C LEU A 706 28.66 -18.99 -5.08
N VAL A 707 29.25 -19.57 -6.11
CA VAL A 707 30.64 -19.37 -6.50
C VAL A 707 30.64 -18.52 -7.78
N ALA A 708 31.26 -17.36 -7.72
CA ALA A 708 31.37 -16.44 -8.85
C ALA A 708 32.84 -16.13 -9.15
N VAL A 709 33.18 -16.09 -10.43
CA VAL A 709 34.49 -15.69 -10.95
C VAL A 709 34.28 -14.51 -11.89
N GLY A 710 35.08 -13.48 -11.70
CA GLY A 710 34.94 -12.22 -12.40
C GLY A 710 36.15 -11.32 -12.20
N PHE A 711 36.02 -10.05 -12.54
CA PHE A 711 37.04 -9.04 -12.28
C PHE A 711 36.50 -7.93 -11.39
N ILE A 712 37.39 -7.29 -10.63
CA ILE A 712 37.02 -6.19 -9.74
C ILE A 712 36.74 -4.94 -10.57
N ALA A 713 35.57 -4.36 -10.33
CA ALA A 713 35.11 -3.13 -10.96
C ALA A 713 34.57 -2.17 -9.91
N ARG A 714 34.40 -0.91 -10.27
CA ARG A 714 33.71 0.09 -9.45
C ARG A 714 32.36 0.43 -10.07
N ASN A 715 31.33 0.54 -9.23
CA ASN A 715 30.05 1.09 -9.69
C ASN A 715 30.15 2.61 -9.86
N ALA A 716 29.08 3.23 -10.41
CA ALA A 716 28.99 4.69 -10.57
C ALA A 716 29.08 5.49 -9.25
N ARG A 717 29.00 4.83 -8.08
CA ARG A 717 29.16 5.44 -6.76
C ARG A 717 30.56 5.19 -6.17
N GLY A 718 31.48 4.62 -6.95
CA GLY A 718 32.85 4.31 -6.52
C GLY A 718 33.02 3.07 -5.66
N HIS A 719 31.96 2.29 -5.38
CA HIS A 719 32.10 1.08 -4.56
C HIS A 719 32.63 -0.10 -5.38
N SER A 720 33.57 -0.85 -4.80
CA SER A 720 34.12 -2.07 -5.37
C SER A 720 33.08 -3.20 -5.43
N MET A 721 32.96 -3.80 -6.59
CA MET A 721 32.04 -4.89 -6.94
C MET A 721 32.74 -5.88 -7.87
N LEU A 722 32.21 -7.10 -7.94
CA LEU A 722 32.70 -8.13 -8.85
C LEU A 722 31.85 -8.14 -10.13
N GLN A 723 32.44 -7.79 -11.27
CA GLN A 723 31.83 -8.02 -12.57
C GLN A 723 31.97 -9.50 -12.93
N VAL A 724 30.87 -10.23 -12.99
CA VAL A 724 30.91 -11.69 -13.10
C VAL A 724 31.02 -12.13 -14.57
N GLU A 725 31.98 -13.02 -14.85
CA GLU A 725 32.16 -13.67 -16.15
C GLU A 725 31.73 -15.15 -16.13
N ALA A 726 31.81 -15.81 -14.98
CA ALA A 726 31.29 -17.16 -14.79
C ALA A 726 30.77 -17.35 -13.36
N LEU A 727 29.72 -18.13 -13.18
CA LEU A 727 29.14 -18.43 -11.87
C LEU A 727 28.56 -19.84 -11.84
N CYS A 728 28.48 -20.41 -10.65
CA CYS A 728 27.79 -21.67 -10.41
C CYS A 728 27.23 -21.66 -8.98
N LEU A 729 26.06 -22.27 -8.78
CA LEU A 729 25.52 -22.50 -7.45
C LEU A 729 26.28 -23.66 -6.81
N ALA A 730 26.82 -23.44 -5.61
CA ALA A 730 27.38 -24.50 -4.78
C ALA A 730 26.21 -25.28 -4.18
N ARG A 731 25.74 -26.29 -4.91
CA ARG A 731 24.73 -27.24 -4.43
C ARG A 731 25.26 -28.65 -4.61
N SER A 732 25.43 -29.34 -3.49
CA SER A 732 25.60 -30.79 -3.38
C SER A 732 24.37 -31.32 -2.65
N GLY A 733 23.30 -31.71 -3.35
CA GLY A 733 22.14 -32.27 -2.64
C GLY A 733 20.83 -32.34 -3.40
N GLU A 734 20.05 -31.26 -3.46
CA GLU A 734 18.59 -31.42 -3.57
C GLU A 734 17.98 -30.60 -4.73
N PHE A 735 17.59 -31.30 -5.79
CA PHE A 735 16.62 -30.81 -6.79
C PHE A 735 15.17 -31.10 -6.38
N GLU A 736 14.93 -31.55 -5.14
CA GLU A 736 13.60 -31.91 -4.63
C GLU A 736 12.66 -30.70 -4.49
N ALA A 737 13.20 -29.48 -4.40
CA ALA A 737 12.41 -28.24 -4.27
C ALA A 737 11.85 -27.66 -5.59
N TYR A 738 11.94 -28.40 -6.71
CA TYR A 738 11.37 -28.02 -8.01
C TYR A 738 10.13 -28.83 -8.40
N ASN A 739 9.58 -29.64 -7.48
CA ASN A 739 8.23 -30.21 -7.60
C ASN A 739 7.15 -29.18 -7.24
#